data_AF-A0A4U8YQY0-F1
#
_entry.id   AF-A0A4U8YQY0-F1
#
_cell.length_a   1.000
_cell.length_b   1.000
_cell.length_c   1.000
_cell.angle_alpha   90.00
_cell.angle_beta   90.00
_cell.angle_gamma   90.00
#
_symmetry.space_group_name_H-M   'P 1'
#
loop_
_entity.id
_entity.type
_entity.pdbx_description
1 polymer ?
#
loop_
_entity_poly.entity_id
_entity_poly.type
_entity_poly.pdbx_seq_one_letter_code
_entity_poly.pdbx_strand_id
1 'polypeptide(L)'
;MARAIRSVIVIFLTAVWAATALADVKTFDELERRQGAVGSYKALVIGIDTYADSVIEGSPAAVTGARHVADALKGRAGFDVKLLINEEAGRASVMREFRGLARGMGINDSVLIYFSGSSHTDKASRKAWWLPSDARSDDAATWIADHEIQDAVNTMKARDVLILSDAALGDTMFGATHRLASRRDGDYYVGLFNKRSRWAMISGNTLPVAENDGISVFARGVASALSSKGPCLTTMEMFSGMKKELRASGVLPPRCRSIRNTGDQGGEFVFLLAAPAAPAPVVVKTPRVKPKPKPATAPVAVVKLVPPKPKRKPLEGQLKVSANINGAELYIDGKKQGTTPVGDITLKPGTHEVSLSKEGYLAWNGSVDIQRGKARSLTATLTKEPPKKGRLYVKVKPKGASVRLNGESFKSGETVSAGTHTVKVSSPLFKPGQAKVVVAPGKDAWVEVFLKPRSSFKGEWGRFVYIKPGSFTMGSPSSEPRRKGDEESHPVTLTQGFFMQDKEVTLAQWQAFVDDSGYKSEAETAGGAFALEDYIWTQSREYSWKNPGFPQGDDHPVTGLTCADIEAYLKWINGRSRNAYRLPTEAEWEYAARAGGTSAFSSGECLGSVDANVDANASWGGCPAGTASSGTMPVGSFEPNAWGLYDMHGNVAEWCGDWYGRYPRKAVKNPKGAPSGTNRVVRGGGWATYAYNARCAKREASDPSRGCSEVGMRLVVEVPR
;
A
#
# COMPACT_ATOMS: atom_id res chain seq x y z
N MET A 1 23.97 -13.89 68.30
CA MET A 1 23.89 -12.48 68.79
C MET A 1 23.56 -11.56 67.61
N ALA A 2 23.14 -10.31 67.88
CA ALA A 2 22.92 -9.12 67.00
C ALA A 2 22.86 -9.29 65.46
N ARG A 3 21.85 -8.77 64.72
CA ARG A 3 21.50 -7.35 64.45
C ARG A 3 22.67 -6.52 63.87
N ALA A 4 22.53 -5.68 62.83
CA ALA A 4 21.39 -5.35 61.93
C ALA A 4 21.90 -4.49 60.72
N ILE A 5 21.03 -3.63 60.14
CA ILE A 5 21.30 -2.41 59.31
C ILE A 5 21.15 -2.54 57.76
N ARG A 6 20.00 -2.03 57.24
CA ARG A 6 19.77 -0.92 56.26
C ARG A 6 20.85 -0.58 55.20
N SER A 7 20.57 -0.06 53.99
CA SER A 7 19.36 0.34 53.21
C SER A 7 19.76 0.72 51.76
N VAL A 8 18.81 1.24 50.93
CA VAL A 8 18.99 2.01 49.64
C VAL A 8 19.19 1.11 48.38
N ILE A 9 18.35 1.07 47.31
CA ILE A 9 17.82 2.07 46.32
C ILE A 9 18.89 2.41 45.21
N VAL A 10 18.67 2.39 43.88
CA VAL A 10 17.50 2.14 42.99
C VAL A 10 17.94 1.77 41.53
N ILE A 11 17.15 0.93 40.82
CA ILE A 11 16.79 0.80 39.36
C ILE A 11 17.77 1.39 38.28
N PHE A 12 18.20 0.67 37.20
CA PHE A 12 17.46 0.49 35.91
C PHE A 12 18.15 -0.43 34.85
N LEU A 13 17.31 -1.10 34.02
CA LEU A 13 17.46 -1.56 32.59
C LEU A 13 18.74 -2.37 32.15
N THR A 14 18.71 -3.30 31.18
CA THR A 14 17.82 -3.60 30.04
C THR A 14 17.49 -5.10 29.85
N ALA A 15 16.53 -5.43 28.96
CA ALA A 15 16.09 -6.78 28.57
C ALA A 15 17.07 -7.47 27.55
N VAL A 16 16.84 -8.66 26.94
CA VAL A 16 15.66 -9.18 26.20
C VAL A 16 15.66 -10.73 26.11
N TRP A 17 14.51 -11.37 26.42
CA TRP A 17 13.85 -12.60 25.89
C TRP A 17 14.66 -13.88 25.50
N ALA A 18 14.07 -15.10 25.44
CA ALA A 18 12.65 -15.48 25.28
C ALA A 18 12.25 -16.79 26.01
N ALA A 19 10.99 -17.19 25.82
CA ALA A 19 10.45 -18.55 25.98
C ALA A 19 9.97 -19.05 27.36
N THR A 20 9.37 -18.18 28.18
CA THR A 20 8.08 -18.52 28.81
C THR A 20 7.09 -17.36 28.60
N ALA A 21 6.02 -17.64 27.86
CA ALA A 21 4.91 -16.73 27.57
C ALA A 21 3.59 -17.50 27.64
N LEU A 22 2.45 -16.78 27.58
CA LEU A 22 1.08 -17.31 27.46
C LEU A 22 0.51 -17.95 28.74
N ALA A 23 0.15 -17.08 29.69
CA ALA A 23 -0.72 -17.31 30.86
C ALA A 23 -0.87 -15.95 31.62
N ASP A 24 -1.19 -14.84 30.95
CA ASP A 24 -2.57 -14.45 30.59
C ASP A 24 -3.49 -14.39 31.82
N VAL A 25 -4.03 -13.19 32.11
CA VAL A 25 -4.67 -12.78 33.38
C VAL A 25 -5.72 -13.78 33.87
N LYS A 26 -5.64 -14.13 35.16
CA LYS A 26 -6.47 -15.20 35.76
C LYS A 26 -7.50 -14.75 36.81
N THR A 27 -7.31 -13.63 37.52
CA THR A 27 -8.26 -13.22 38.57
C THR A 27 -8.56 -11.72 38.60
N PHE A 28 -9.72 -11.41 39.18
CA PHE A 28 -10.19 -10.07 39.58
C PHE A 28 -9.08 -9.24 40.25
N ASP A 29 -8.34 -9.86 41.17
CA ASP A 29 -7.24 -9.28 41.96
C ASP A 29 -6.11 -8.68 41.11
N GLU A 30 -6.00 -9.01 39.81
CA GLU A 30 -4.94 -8.52 38.92
C GLU A 30 -5.33 -7.24 38.14
N LEU A 31 -6.64 -7.03 37.89
CA LEU A 31 -7.16 -5.73 37.44
C LEU A 31 -7.05 -4.71 38.58
N GLU A 32 -7.54 -5.08 39.77
CA GLU A 32 -7.54 -4.21 40.94
C GLU A 32 -6.11 -3.79 41.35
N ARG A 33 -5.15 -4.73 41.38
CA ARG A 33 -3.73 -4.43 41.67
C ARG A 33 -3.04 -3.52 40.65
N ARG A 34 -3.49 -3.49 39.39
CA ARG A 34 -2.79 -2.76 38.31
C ARG A 34 -3.40 -1.39 38.00
N GLN A 35 -4.67 -1.14 38.32
CA GLN A 35 -5.36 0.09 37.92
C GLN A 35 -6.25 0.75 39.02
N GLY A 36 -6.60 0.05 40.10
CA GLY A 36 -7.41 0.59 41.19
C GLY A 36 -8.78 -0.07 41.35
N ALA A 37 -9.58 0.45 42.29
CA ALA A 37 -10.79 -0.21 42.78
C ALA A 37 -11.86 -0.43 41.69
N VAL A 38 -12.28 -1.68 41.52
CA VAL A 38 -13.42 -2.06 40.68
C VAL A 38 -14.72 -1.57 41.36
N GLY A 39 -15.60 -0.90 40.63
CA GLY A 39 -16.88 -0.44 41.15
C GLY A 39 -17.96 -1.52 41.17
N SER A 40 -19.16 -1.13 41.62
CA SER A 40 -20.35 -1.96 41.56
C SER A 40 -20.85 -2.13 40.12
N TYR A 41 -21.43 -3.30 39.84
CA TYR A 41 -22.16 -3.55 38.60
C TYR A 41 -23.65 -3.39 38.90
N LYS A 42 -24.38 -2.66 38.06
CA LYS A 42 -25.83 -2.49 38.18
C LYS A 42 -26.53 -2.82 36.87
N ALA A 43 -27.74 -3.37 36.95
CA ALA A 43 -28.58 -3.60 35.79
C ALA A 43 -29.99 -3.02 36.00
N LEU A 44 -30.48 -2.30 35.00
CA LEU A 44 -31.91 -2.01 34.82
C LEU A 44 -32.43 -2.95 33.72
N VAL A 45 -33.41 -3.78 34.05
CA VAL A 45 -33.97 -4.78 33.14
C VAL A 45 -35.45 -4.51 32.97
N ILE A 46 -35.90 -4.34 31.74
CA ILE A 46 -37.25 -3.92 31.37
C ILE A 46 -37.83 -4.96 30.40
N GLY A 47 -39.02 -5.48 30.71
CA GLY A 47 -39.77 -6.40 29.87
C GLY A 47 -41.23 -5.97 29.76
N ILE A 48 -41.73 -5.75 28.53
CA ILE A 48 -43.09 -5.25 28.29
C ILE A 48 -43.76 -6.08 27.19
N ASP A 49 -44.79 -6.84 27.56
CA ASP A 49 -45.64 -7.59 26.63
C ASP A 49 -47.07 -7.04 26.52
N THR A 50 -47.45 -6.15 27.45
CA THR A 50 -48.81 -5.61 27.59
C THR A 50 -48.78 -4.08 27.64
N TYR A 51 -49.69 -3.45 26.89
CA TYR A 51 -49.75 -2.00 26.66
C TYR A 51 -51.11 -1.41 27.03
N ALA A 52 -51.12 -0.14 27.49
CA ALA A 52 -52.34 0.59 27.85
C ALA A 52 -53.21 0.98 26.63
N ASP A 53 -52.61 1.03 25.44
CA ASP A 53 -53.31 1.09 24.16
C ASP A 53 -53.22 -0.27 23.45
N SER A 54 -54.37 -0.88 23.19
CA SER A 54 -54.50 -2.19 22.54
C SER A 54 -54.17 -2.18 21.03
N VAL A 55 -53.92 -1.01 20.43
CA VAL A 55 -53.36 -0.89 19.08
C VAL A 55 -51.86 -1.21 19.06
N ILE A 56 -51.16 -1.12 20.19
CA ILE A 56 -49.74 -1.48 20.29
C ILE A 56 -49.60 -2.99 20.47
N GLU A 57 -49.18 -3.67 19.41
CA GLU A 57 -48.82 -5.09 19.46
C GLU A 57 -47.69 -5.33 20.48
N GLY A 58 -47.81 -6.39 21.29
CA GLY A 58 -46.84 -6.81 22.29
C GLY A 58 -46.53 -8.30 22.18
N SER A 59 -45.40 -8.73 22.75
CA SER A 59 -44.89 -10.11 22.61
C SER A 59 -44.56 -10.72 23.98
N PRO A 60 -45.17 -11.84 24.41
CA PRO A 60 -44.85 -12.53 25.68
C PRO A 60 -43.38 -12.94 25.84
N ALA A 61 -42.64 -12.99 24.72
CA ALA A 61 -41.20 -13.16 24.70
C ALA A 61 -40.45 -12.02 25.41
N ALA A 62 -41.05 -10.82 25.50
CA ALA A 62 -40.48 -9.65 26.15
C ALA A 62 -40.28 -9.85 27.66
N VAL A 63 -41.35 -10.20 28.36
CA VAL A 63 -41.34 -10.45 29.80
C VAL A 63 -40.55 -11.73 30.13
N THR A 64 -40.71 -12.77 29.30
CA THR A 64 -39.98 -14.05 29.47
C THR A 64 -38.46 -13.85 29.28
N GLY A 65 -38.05 -13.15 28.21
CA GLY A 65 -36.66 -12.81 27.95
C GLY A 65 -36.04 -11.87 28.98
N ALA A 66 -36.77 -10.84 29.42
CA ALA A 66 -36.32 -9.93 30.47
C ALA A 66 -36.06 -10.66 31.80
N ARG A 67 -36.94 -11.59 32.20
CA ARG A 67 -36.71 -12.44 33.40
C ARG A 67 -35.48 -13.33 33.22
N HIS A 68 -35.34 -13.99 32.08
CA HIS A 68 -34.20 -14.86 31.77
C HIS A 68 -32.84 -14.10 31.83
N VAL A 69 -32.77 -12.89 31.27
CA VAL A 69 -31.57 -12.04 31.33
C VAL A 69 -31.32 -11.51 32.75
N ALA A 70 -32.36 -11.12 33.49
CA ALA A 70 -32.22 -10.70 34.88
C ALA A 70 -31.63 -11.81 35.77
N ASP A 71 -32.04 -13.06 35.58
CA ASP A 71 -31.54 -14.20 36.36
C ASP A 71 -30.14 -14.63 35.94
N ALA A 72 -29.80 -14.55 34.65
CA ALA A 72 -28.43 -14.74 34.16
C ALA A 72 -27.44 -13.70 34.74
N LEU A 73 -27.88 -12.44 34.92
CA LEU A 73 -27.09 -11.38 35.54
C LEU A 73 -26.91 -11.61 37.05
N LYS A 74 -27.96 -12.01 37.79
CA LYS A 74 -27.86 -12.39 39.21
C LYS A 74 -26.97 -13.62 39.44
N GLY A 75 -26.94 -14.55 38.49
CA GLY A 75 -26.11 -15.76 38.52
C GLY A 75 -24.62 -15.54 38.28
N ARG A 76 -24.19 -14.30 37.99
CA ARG A 76 -22.78 -13.91 37.83
C ARG A 76 -22.41 -12.82 38.83
N ALA A 77 -21.11 -12.73 39.15
CA ALA A 77 -20.65 -11.96 40.30
C ALA A 77 -20.92 -10.44 40.18
N GLY A 78 -21.68 -9.89 41.12
CA GLY A 78 -21.66 -8.47 41.46
C GLY A 78 -22.76 -7.56 40.89
N PHE A 79 -23.72 -8.08 40.12
CA PHE A 79 -24.82 -7.25 39.56
C PHE A 79 -25.97 -7.01 40.56
N ASP A 80 -26.23 -5.74 40.88
CA ASP A 80 -27.47 -5.27 41.49
C ASP A 80 -28.54 -5.05 40.40
N VAL A 81 -29.57 -5.90 40.36
CA VAL A 81 -30.54 -5.99 39.24
C VAL A 81 -31.92 -5.44 39.63
N LYS A 82 -32.26 -4.25 39.14
CA LYS A 82 -33.63 -3.70 39.18
C LYS A 82 -34.40 -4.18 37.95
N LEU A 83 -35.42 -5.01 38.18
CA LEU A 83 -36.39 -5.44 37.18
C LEU A 83 -37.62 -4.49 37.18
N LEU A 84 -38.18 -4.22 36.00
CA LEU A 84 -39.49 -3.59 35.76
C LEU A 84 -40.24 -4.42 34.72
N ILE A 85 -41.49 -4.79 34.99
CA ILE A 85 -42.35 -5.57 34.08
C ILE A 85 -43.71 -4.88 33.91
N ASN A 86 -44.21 -4.82 32.68
CA ASN A 86 -45.55 -4.32 32.31
C ASN A 86 -45.94 -3.04 33.07
N GLU A 87 -46.92 -3.06 33.97
CA GLU A 87 -47.41 -1.88 34.70
C GLU A 87 -46.32 -1.12 35.49
N GLU A 88 -45.27 -1.79 35.96
CA GLU A 88 -44.12 -1.13 36.60
C GLU A 88 -43.28 -0.29 35.62
N ALA A 89 -43.35 -0.61 34.32
CA ALA A 89 -42.46 -0.15 33.26
C ALA A 89 -43.01 1.03 32.42
N GLY A 90 -43.94 1.83 32.96
CA GLY A 90 -44.41 3.07 32.32
C GLY A 90 -43.31 4.15 32.19
N ARG A 91 -43.47 5.10 31.27
CA ARG A 91 -42.49 6.14 30.88
C ARG A 91 -41.95 6.89 32.08
N ALA A 92 -42.82 7.30 33.00
CA ALA A 92 -42.44 8.01 34.22
C ALA A 92 -41.55 7.16 35.15
N SER A 93 -41.79 5.84 35.21
CA SER A 93 -40.98 4.89 35.98
C SER A 93 -39.64 4.61 35.33
N VAL A 94 -39.62 4.25 34.04
CA VAL A 94 -38.36 3.98 33.31
C VAL A 94 -37.43 5.20 33.38
N MET A 95 -37.94 6.39 33.05
CA MET A 95 -37.14 7.62 33.09
C MET A 95 -36.76 8.03 34.53
N ARG A 96 -37.48 7.59 35.57
CA ARG A 96 -37.05 7.75 36.97
C ARG A 96 -35.83 6.88 37.28
N GLU A 97 -35.82 5.61 36.88
CA GLU A 97 -34.67 4.72 37.11
C GLU A 97 -33.41 5.16 36.34
N PHE A 98 -33.55 5.60 35.07
CA PHE A 98 -32.45 6.22 34.32
C PHE A 98 -31.84 7.43 35.06
N ARG A 99 -32.68 8.32 35.63
CA ARG A 99 -32.23 9.47 36.44
C ARG A 99 -31.67 9.05 37.81
N GLY A 100 -32.08 7.90 38.35
CA GLY A 100 -31.49 7.28 39.52
C GLY A 100 -30.05 6.84 39.27
N LEU A 101 -29.83 6.06 38.20
CA LEU A 101 -28.52 5.62 37.73
C LEU A 101 -27.58 6.80 37.47
N ALA A 102 -28.06 7.87 36.83
CA ALA A 102 -27.24 9.06 36.54
C ALA A 102 -26.75 9.80 37.81
N ARG A 103 -27.54 9.79 38.90
CA ARG A 103 -27.17 10.45 40.17
C ARG A 103 -26.36 9.54 41.10
N GLY A 104 -26.73 8.27 41.18
CA GLY A 104 -26.29 7.34 42.23
C GLY A 104 -25.00 6.56 41.92
N MET A 105 -24.45 6.66 40.71
CA MET A 105 -23.23 5.98 40.32
C MET A 105 -21.98 6.85 40.52
N GLY A 106 -20.89 6.24 40.96
CA GLY A 106 -19.53 6.77 40.94
C GLY A 106 -18.83 6.49 39.61
N ILE A 107 -17.57 6.93 39.50
CA ILE A 107 -16.79 6.89 38.25
C ILE A 107 -16.19 5.51 37.93
N ASN A 108 -16.24 4.55 38.85
CA ASN A 108 -15.71 3.19 38.68
C ASN A 108 -16.80 2.12 38.48
N ASP A 109 -18.07 2.49 38.65
CA ASP A 109 -19.23 1.59 38.50
C ASP A 109 -19.55 1.31 37.02
N SER A 110 -20.25 0.22 36.74
CA SER A 110 -20.64 -0.20 35.40
C SER A 110 -22.15 -0.51 35.33
N VAL A 111 -22.86 0.07 34.36
CA VAL A 111 -24.32 -0.03 34.23
C VAL A 111 -24.73 -0.78 32.97
N LEU A 112 -25.55 -1.81 33.10
CA LEU A 112 -26.22 -2.49 31.99
C LEU A 112 -27.70 -2.08 31.95
N ILE A 113 -28.24 -1.83 30.76
CA ILE A 113 -29.67 -1.54 30.57
C ILE A 113 -30.21 -2.50 29.53
N TYR A 114 -31.07 -3.43 29.94
CA TYR A 114 -31.77 -4.35 29.05
C TYR A 114 -33.20 -3.89 28.83
N PHE A 115 -33.62 -3.77 27.58
CA PHE A 115 -35.01 -3.50 27.20
C PHE A 115 -35.48 -4.59 26.22
N SER A 116 -36.68 -5.13 26.45
CA SER A 116 -37.36 -6.04 25.53
C SER A 116 -38.86 -5.72 25.56
N GLY A 117 -39.44 -5.56 24.38
CA GLY A 117 -40.79 -5.01 24.20
C GLY A 117 -40.87 -4.25 22.87
N SER A 118 -41.99 -3.56 22.66
CA SER A 118 -42.31 -2.94 21.37
C SER A 118 -41.55 -1.63 21.13
N SER A 119 -41.30 -1.34 19.84
CA SER A 119 -40.57 -0.15 19.40
C SER A 119 -41.19 0.46 18.14
N HIS A 120 -41.18 1.78 18.05
CA HIS A 120 -41.58 2.52 16.85
C HIS A 120 -40.35 3.05 16.11
N THR A 121 -40.38 3.05 14.77
CA THR A 121 -39.28 3.58 13.93
C THR A 121 -39.83 4.43 12.80
N ASP A 122 -39.40 5.70 12.73
CA ASP A 122 -39.64 6.55 11.57
C ASP A 122 -38.44 6.47 10.62
N LYS A 123 -38.67 5.87 9.45
CA LYS A 123 -37.66 5.70 8.40
C LYS A 123 -37.31 7.03 7.70
N ALA A 124 -38.19 8.04 7.75
CA ALA A 124 -37.95 9.34 7.12
C ALA A 124 -37.01 10.22 7.95
N SER A 125 -37.25 10.38 9.26
CA SER A 125 -36.34 11.11 10.16
C SER A 125 -35.20 10.25 10.74
N ARG A 126 -35.21 8.93 10.48
CA ARG A 126 -34.28 7.92 11.02
C ARG A 126 -34.25 7.84 12.55
N LYS A 127 -35.36 8.20 13.19
CA LYS A 127 -35.57 8.14 14.64
C LYS A 127 -36.25 6.86 15.07
N ALA A 128 -36.03 6.47 16.32
CA ALA A 128 -36.79 5.41 16.96
C ALA A 128 -37.17 5.75 18.41
N TRP A 129 -38.16 5.00 18.90
CA TRP A 129 -38.66 5.10 20.25
C TRP A 129 -38.87 3.70 20.84
N TRP A 130 -38.45 3.51 22.08
CA TRP A 130 -38.98 2.43 22.92
C TRP A 130 -40.40 2.80 23.35
N LEU A 131 -41.31 1.83 23.38
CA LEU A 131 -42.68 1.99 23.85
C LEU A 131 -42.78 1.46 25.29
N PRO A 132 -42.98 2.33 26.31
CA PRO A 132 -43.29 1.94 27.68
C PRO A 132 -44.73 1.41 27.80
N SER A 133 -45.09 0.77 28.91
CA SER A 133 -46.43 0.14 29.04
C SER A 133 -47.61 1.12 29.06
N ASP A 134 -47.36 2.39 29.41
CA ASP A 134 -48.32 3.50 29.34
C ASP A 134 -48.29 4.23 27.97
N ALA A 135 -47.61 3.65 26.95
CA ALA A 135 -47.61 4.17 25.59
C ALA A 135 -49.00 4.15 24.92
N ARG A 136 -49.21 5.12 24.04
CA ARG A 136 -50.38 5.22 23.14
C ARG A 136 -49.96 5.42 21.69
N SER A 137 -50.65 4.80 20.76
CA SER A 137 -50.33 4.85 19.32
C SER A 137 -50.56 6.23 18.69
N ASP A 138 -51.40 7.07 19.30
CA ASP A 138 -51.73 8.43 18.85
C ASP A 138 -50.89 9.55 19.53
N ASP A 139 -50.30 9.30 20.70
CA ASP A 139 -49.51 10.28 21.47
C ASP A 139 -48.05 9.84 21.68
N ALA A 140 -47.17 10.29 20.78
CA ALA A 140 -45.74 10.06 20.87
C ALA A 140 -45.04 10.71 22.10
N ALA A 141 -45.70 11.59 22.87
CA ALA A 141 -45.16 12.08 24.13
C ALA A 141 -45.18 11.02 25.24
N THR A 142 -45.92 9.92 25.05
CA THR A 142 -45.91 8.72 25.91
C THR A 142 -44.74 7.77 25.63
N TRP A 143 -44.01 7.93 24.52
CA TRP A 143 -42.90 7.05 24.12
C TRP A 143 -41.56 7.55 24.66
N ILE A 144 -40.51 6.70 24.69
CA ILE A 144 -39.14 7.12 25.04
C ILE A 144 -38.28 7.18 23.79
N ALA A 145 -37.81 8.37 23.43
CA ALA A 145 -37.05 8.60 22.21
C ALA A 145 -35.56 8.25 22.32
N ASP A 146 -34.96 7.85 21.21
CA ASP A 146 -33.53 7.58 21.05
C ASP A 146 -32.58 8.64 21.65
N HIS A 147 -32.89 9.93 21.52
CA HIS A 147 -32.09 11.02 22.07
C HIS A 147 -32.28 11.21 23.59
N GLU A 148 -33.47 10.94 24.15
CA GLU A 148 -33.67 10.95 25.60
C GLU A 148 -32.81 9.86 26.28
N ILE A 149 -32.67 8.71 25.62
CA ILE A 149 -31.79 7.62 26.05
C ILE A 149 -30.31 8.05 25.96
N GLN A 150 -29.90 8.68 24.85
CA GLN A 150 -28.55 9.22 24.70
C GLN A 150 -28.19 10.24 25.78
N ASP A 151 -29.06 11.23 26.04
CA ASP A 151 -28.83 12.26 27.05
C ASP A 151 -28.76 11.66 28.46
N ALA A 152 -29.65 10.72 28.79
CA ALA A 152 -29.58 10.00 30.06
C ALA A 152 -28.25 9.24 30.21
N VAL A 153 -27.81 8.50 29.19
CA VAL A 153 -26.54 7.75 29.18
C VAL A 153 -25.29 8.66 29.23
N ASN A 154 -25.36 9.84 28.61
CA ASN A 154 -24.30 10.86 28.66
C ASN A 154 -24.08 11.37 30.08
N THR A 155 -25.18 11.69 30.79
CA THR A 155 -25.15 12.20 32.17
C THR A 155 -24.75 11.16 33.23
N MET A 156 -24.72 9.86 32.90
CA MET A 156 -24.24 8.84 33.84
C MET A 156 -22.75 9.00 34.14
N LYS A 157 -22.40 9.00 35.42
CA LYS A 157 -21.00 9.04 35.90
C LYS A 157 -20.25 7.72 35.76
N ALA A 158 -20.98 6.60 35.73
CA ALA A 158 -20.45 5.24 35.58
C ALA A 158 -19.35 5.15 34.51
N ARG A 159 -18.31 4.33 34.73
CA ARG A 159 -17.24 4.12 33.74
C ARG A 159 -17.81 3.55 32.46
N ASP A 160 -18.66 2.53 32.60
CA ASP A 160 -19.21 1.78 31.47
C ASP A 160 -20.73 1.84 31.49
N VAL A 161 -21.35 2.08 30.32
CA VAL A 161 -22.79 1.88 30.13
C VAL A 161 -23.00 1.05 28.87
N LEU A 162 -23.72 -0.08 29.02
CA LEU A 162 -24.08 -0.98 27.93
C LEU A 162 -25.60 -1.10 27.83
N ILE A 163 -26.17 -0.67 26.71
CA ILE A 163 -27.57 -0.95 26.35
C ILE A 163 -27.64 -2.27 25.58
N LEU A 164 -28.57 -3.14 25.98
CA LEU A 164 -28.97 -4.34 25.25
C LEU A 164 -30.47 -4.19 24.90
N SER A 165 -30.78 -3.87 23.65
CA SER A 165 -32.15 -3.64 23.18
C SER A 165 -32.63 -4.82 22.33
N ASP A 166 -33.55 -5.61 22.87
CA ASP A 166 -34.31 -6.60 22.11
C ASP A 166 -35.53 -5.95 21.42
N ALA A 167 -35.26 -4.80 20.81
CA ALA A 167 -36.20 -3.90 20.14
C ALA A 167 -35.38 -2.95 19.25
N ALA A 168 -36.01 -2.32 18.25
CA ALA A 168 -35.34 -1.42 17.33
C ALA A 168 -34.98 -0.07 18.01
N LEU A 169 -33.82 0.47 17.65
CA LEU A 169 -33.36 1.82 18.01
C LEU A 169 -32.81 2.55 16.78
N GLY A 170 -32.81 3.88 16.82
CA GLY A 170 -32.55 4.74 15.68
C GLY A 170 -31.09 4.72 15.25
N ASP A 171 -30.84 4.69 13.93
CA ASP A 171 -29.49 4.72 13.35
C ASP A 171 -28.64 5.91 13.85
N THR A 172 -29.30 7.04 14.14
CA THR A 172 -28.66 8.29 14.58
C THR A 172 -27.93 8.15 15.92
N MET A 173 -28.28 7.14 16.73
CA MET A 173 -27.65 6.85 18.02
C MET A 173 -26.22 6.30 17.90
N PHE A 174 -25.89 5.60 16.81
CA PHE A 174 -24.69 4.74 16.75
C PHE A 174 -23.44 5.44 16.22
N GLY A 175 -22.40 5.49 17.05
CA GLY A 175 -21.07 5.98 16.72
C GLY A 175 -20.17 4.89 16.10
N ALA A 176 -18.87 5.03 16.37
CA ALA A 176 -17.85 4.13 15.86
C ALA A 176 -17.99 2.69 16.40
N THR A 177 -17.38 1.75 15.68
CA THR A 177 -17.14 0.38 16.14
C THR A 177 -15.64 0.09 16.11
N HIS A 178 -15.16 -0.83 16.92
CA HIS A 178 -13.78 -1.32 16.86
C HIS A 178 -13.73 -2.84 16.83
N ARG A 179 -12.63 -3.40 16.33
CA ARG A 179 -12.47 -4.84 16.14
C ARG A 179 -11.93 -5.49 17.41
N LEU A 180 -12.38 -6.71 17.70
CA LEU A 180 -11.75 -7.59 18.68
C LEU A 180 -10.26 -7.74 18.37
N ALA A 181 -9.42 -7.65 19.40
CA ALA A 181 -7.99 -7.90 19.22
C ALA A 181 -7.72 -9.37 18.87
N SER A 182 -6.73 -9.58 18.00
CA SER A 182 -6.23 -10.92 17.64
C SER A 182 -5.59 -11.64 18.83
N ARG A 183 -4.94 -10.88 19.72
CA ARG A 183 -4.42 -11.30 21.01
C ARG A 183 -5.26 -10.65 22.12
N ARG A 184 -5.86 -11.48 22.98
CA ARG A 184 -6.72 -11.04 24.10
C ARG A 184 -6.14 -11.55 25.41
N ASP A 185 -5.00 -10.97 25.75
CA ASP A 185 -4.29 -11.21 27.00
C ASP A 185 -4.71 -10.19 28.08
N GLY A 186 -4.02 -10.19 29.21
CA GLY A 186 -4.29 -9.26 30.30
C GLY A 186 -4.30 -7.79 29.89
N ASP A 187 -3.28 -7.35 29.15
CA ASP A 187 -3.11 -5.95 28.77
C ASP A 187 -4.18 -5.47 27.78
N TYR A 188 -4.80 -6.37 27.00
CA TYR A 188 -5.99 -6.07 26.19
C TYR A 188 -7.22 -5.71 27.05
N TYR A 189 -7.64 -6.57 27.98
CA TYR A 189 -8.81 -6.30 28.83
C TYR A 189 -8.57 -5.07 29.72
N VAL A 190 -7.37 -4.97 30.32
CA VAL A 190 -6.86 -3.84 31.11
C VAL A 190 -6.82 -2.54 30.28
N GLY A 191 -6.56 -2.61 28.97
CA GLY A 191 -6.54 -1.47 28.06
C GLY A 191 -7.92 -0.98 27.59
N LEU A 192 -8.93 -1.86 27.60
CA LEU A 192 -10.33 -1.51 27.33
C LEU A 192 -11.07 -1.03 28.57
N PHE A 193 -10.91 -1.73 29.70
CA PHE A 193 -11.56 -1.45 30.98
C PHE A 193 -11.20 -0.05 31.52
N ASN A 194 -9.99 0.45 31.24
CA ASN A 194 -9.51 1.73 31.76
C ASN A 194 -9.95 2.95 30.93
N LYS A 195 -10.90 2.79 30.00
CA LYS A 195 -11.46 3.83 29.14
C LYS A 195 -12.98 3.87 29.32
N ARG A 196 -13.57 5.07 29.45
CA ARG A 196 -15.02 5.23 29.60
C ARG A 196 -15.76 4.64 28.39
N SER A 197 -16.60 3.64 28.62
CA SER A 197 -17.33 2.92 27.58
C SER A 197 -18.81 3.34 27.53
N ARG A 198 -19.35 3.59 26.34
CA ARG A 198 -20.77 3.87 26.08
C ARG A 198 -21.24 3.15 24.82
N TRP A 199 -21.86 1.97 25.00
CA TRP A 199 -22.15 1.04 23.92
C TRP A 199 -23.61 0.60 23.90
N ALA A 200 -24.10 0.25 22.71
CA ALA A 200 -25.42 -0.33 22.51
C ALA A 200 -25.33 -1.54 21.57
N MET A 201 -26.00 -2.64 21.95
CA MET A 201 -26.25 -3.81 21.12
C MET A 201 -27.76 -3.97 20.92
N ILE A 202 -28.22 -4.07 19.68
CA ILE A 202 -29.65 -4.13 19.36
C ILE A 202 -29.99 -5.32 18.47
N SER A 203 -31.14 -5.97 18.71
CA SER A 203 -31.62 -7.10 17.89
C SER A 203 -32.13 -6.65 16.51
N GLY A 204 -32.67 -5.43 16.43
CA GLY A 204 -33.08 -4.78 15.16
C GLY A 204 -34.51 -5.09 14.70
N ASN A 205 -35.23 -5.95 15.41
CA ASN A 205 -36.66 -6.23 15.17
C ASN A 205 -37.54 -5.20 15.92
N THR A 206 -38.76 -4.95 15.43
CA THR A 206 -39.74 -4.09 16.14
C THR A 206 -40.30 -4.73 17.41
N LEU A 207 -40.28 -6.07 17.47
CA LEU A 207 -40.74 -6.92 18.57
C LEU A 207 -39.70 -8.02 18.89
N PRO A 208 -39.63 -8.49 20.15
CA PRO A 208 -38.89 -9.69 20.55
C PRO A 208 -39.35 -10.95 19.80
N VAL A 209 -38.39 -11.66 19.20
CA VAL A 209 -38.62 -12.90 18.44
C VAL A 209 -38.24 -14.11 19.29
N ALA A 210 -39.22 -14.96 19.63
CA ALA A 210 -39.01 -16.17 20.42
C ALA A 210 -38.94 -17.47 19.59
N GLU A 211 -38.43 -18.50 20.24
CA GLU A 211 -38.56 -19.90 19.82
C GLU A 211 -39.60 -20.65 20.68
N ASN A 212 -39.68 -21.97 20.52
CA ASN A 212 -40.68 -22.86 21.13
C ASN A 212 -40.75 -22.85 22.67
N ASP A 213 -39.75 -22.30 23.36
CA ASP A 213 -39.71 -22.13 24.82
C ASP A 213 -40.25 -20.78 25.30
N GLY A 214 -40.67 -19.90 24.39
CA GLY A 214 -41.12 -18.54 24.69
C GLY A 214 -40.01 -17.56 25.04
N ILE A 215 -38.73 -17.98 25.02
CA ILE A 215 -37.59 -17.10 25.27
C ILE A 215 -37.18 -16.43 23.95
N SER A 216 -36.97 -15.11 23.96
CA SER A 216 -36.41 -14.39 22.81
C SER A 216 -35.01 -14.93 22.45
N VAL A 217 -34.72 -15.11 21.16
CA VAL A 217 -33.41 -15.58 20.69
C VAL A 217 -32.29 -14.61 21.10
N PHE A 218 -32.57 -13.31 21.13
CA PHE A 218 -31.62 -12.31 21.61
C PHE A 218 -31.40 -12.42 23.13
N ALA A 219 -32.48 -12.57 23.90
CA ALA A 219 -32.41 -12.77 25.36
C ALA A 219 -31.61 -14.03 25.72
N ARG A 220 -31.83 -15.15 25.00
CA ARG A 220 -31.09 -16.40 25.19
C ARG A 220 -29.62 -16.23 24.82
N GLY A 221 -29.31 -15.51 23.74
CA GLY A 221 -27.93 -15.21 23.34
C GLY A 221 -27.16 -14.38 24.38
N VAL A 222 -27.81 -13.39 25.02
CA VAL A 222 -27.23 -12.63 26.13
C VAL A 222 -26.92 -13.56 27.31
N ALA A 223 -27.87 -14.41 27.70
CA ALA A 223 -27.68 -15.37 28.80
C ALA A 223 -26.61 -16.44 28.50
N SER A 224 -26.52 -16.91 27.25
CA SER A 224 -25.48 -17.84 26.76
C SER A 224 -24.09 -17.21 26.88
N ALA A 225 -23.92 -15.97 26.38
CA ALA A 225 -22.66 -15.24 26.47
C ALA A 225 -22.23 -14.96 27.93
N LEU A 226 -23.15 -14.54 28.79
CA LEU A 226 -22.91 -14.38 30.24
C LEU A 226 -22.53 -15.71 30.92
N SER A 227 -22.93 -16.85 30.35
CA SER A 227 -22.60 -18.20 30.85
C SER A 227 -21.22 -18.71 30.41
N SER A 228 -20.44 -17.93 29.66
CA SER A 228 -19.09 -18.28 29.21
C SER A 228 -18.09 -18.60 30.34
N LYS A 229 -17.09 -19.44 30.04
CA LYS A 229 -16.14 -20.01 31.03
C LYS A 229 -14.79 -19.26 31.16
N GLY A 230 -14.61 -18.14 30.48
CA GLY A 230 -13.39 -17.32 30.58
C GLY A 230 -13.42 -16.39 31.80
N PRO A 231 -12.27 -15.87 32.26
CA PRO A 231 -12.17 -14.98 33.44
C PRO A 231 -12.72 -13.56 33.20
N CYS A 232 -12.84 -13.17 31.93
CA CYS A 232 -13.47 -11.93 31.48
C CYS A 232 -14.30 -12.20 30.22
N LEU A 233 -15.18 -11.26 29.87
CA LEU A 233 -15.91 -11.21 28.60
C LEU A 233 -16.07 -9.73 28.21
N THR A 234 -15.80 -9.35 26.97
CA THR A 234 -16.09 -7.98 26.49
C THR A 234 -17.45 -7.87 25.76
N THR A 235 -17.88 -6.63 25.49
CA THR A 235 -19.10 -6.34 24.71
C THR A 235 -19.04 -6.94 23.31
N MET A 236 -17.89 -6.80 22.64
CA MET A 236 -17.63 -7.35 21.31
C MET A 236 -17.42 -8.88 21.33
N GLU A 237 -16.96 -9.47 22.43
CA GLU A 237 -16.90 -10.93 22.57
C GLU A 237 -18.29 -11.53 22.73
N MET A 238 -19.14 -10.92 23.57
CA MET A 238 -20.57 -11.24 23.68
C MET A 238 -21.25 -11.14 22.29
N PHE A 239 -21.03 -10.03 21.58
CA PHE A 239 -21.54 -9.81 20.23
C PHE A 239 -21.11 -10.87 19.21
N SER A 240 -19.83 -11.27 19.27
CA SER A 240 -19.24 -12.28 18.39
C SER A 240 -19.81 -13.68 18.66
N GLY A 241 -20.02 -14.03 19.94
CA GLY A 241 -20.71 -15.26 20.35
C GLY A 241 -22.15 -15.30 19.88
N MET A 242 -22.94 -14.28 20.20
CA MET A 242 -24.35 -14.16 19.83
C MET A 242 -24.57 -14.20 18.31
N LYS A 243 -23.64 -13.64 17.51
CA LYS A 243 -23.68 -13.74 16.04
C LYS A 243 -23.61 -15.16 15.50
N LYS A 244 -23.03 -16.12 16.24
CA LYS A 244 -23.00 -17.54 15.84
C LYS A 244 -24.36 -18.20 16.10
N GLU A 245 -24.99 -17.88 17.23
CA GLU A 245 -26.27 -18.47 17.65
C GLU A 245 -27.43 -17.90 16.84
N LEU A 246 -27.55 -16.57 16.72
CA LEU A 246 -28.64 -15.91 15.98
C LEU A 246 -28.68 -16.27 14.48
N ARG A 247 -27.51 -16.56 13.87
CA ARG A 247 -27.41 -17.11 12.51
C ARG A 247 -27.99 -18.51 12.35
N ALA A 248 -28.01 -19.32 13.41
CA ALA A 248 -28.60 -20.67 13.37
C ALA A 248 -30.13 -20.62 13.44
N SER A 249 -30.69 -19.68 14.21
CA SER A 249 -32.14 -19.45 14.31
C SER A 249 -32.73 -18.60 13.16
N GLY A 250 -31.92 -18.23 12.15
CA GLY A 250 -32.37 -17.48 10.97
C GLY A 250 -32.71 -16.01 11.20
N VAL A 251 -32.48 -15.47 12.41
CA VAL A 251 -32.75 -14.07 12.76
C VAL A 251 -31.63 -13.17 12.23
N LEU A 252 -31.95 -11.92 11.90
CA LEU A 252 -30.93 -10.92 11.54
C LEU A 252 -29.87 -10.81 12.67
N PRO A 253 -28.58 -10.74 12.33
CA PRO A 253 -27.54 -10.56 13.32
C PRO A 253 -27.71 -9.18 13.98
N PRO A 254 -27.43 -9.06 15.30
CA PRO A 254 -27.59 -7.80 15.99
C PRO A 254 -26.59 -6.75 15.48
N ARG A 255 -26.81 -5.49 15.82
CA ARG A 255 -25.88 -4.38 15.55
C ARG A 255 -25.28 -3.91 16.88
N CYS A 256 -23.95 -3.73 16.93
CA CYS A 256 -23.24 -3.33 18.15
C CYS A 256 -22.16 -2.29 17.83
N ARG A 257 -22.31 -1.07 18.38
CA ARG A 257 -21.40 0.08 18.21
C ARG A 257 -21.43 0.95 19.48
N SER A 258 -20.54 1.94 19.57
CA SER A 258 -20.63 2.97 20.61
C SER A 258 -21.84 3.90 20.40
N ILE A 259 -22.18 4.70 21.41
CA ILE A 259 -23.30 5.65 21.38
C ILE A 259 -22.76 7.07 21.16
N ARG A 260 -23.25 7.79 20.14
CA ARG A 260 -22.81 9.16 19.82
C ARG A 260 -23.03 10.11 20.98
N ASN A 261 -22.17 11.13 21.07
CA ASN A 261 -22.29 12.28 21.98
C ASN A 261 -22.34 11.97 23.49
N THR A 262 -22.15 10.71 23.92
CA THR A 262 -22.20 10.29 25.33
C THR A 262 -20.85 10.34 26.06
N GLY A 263 -19.77 10.69 25.36
CA GLY A 263 -18.41 10.72 25.91
C GLY A 263 -17.78 9.33 26.09
N ASP A 264 -17.98 8.44 25.11
CA ASP A 264 -17.17 7.22 24.91
C ASP A 264 -15.69 7.58 24.65
N GLN A 265 -14.78 6.69 25.03
CA GLN A 265 -13.32 6.85 24.88
C GLN A 265 -12.66 5.68 24.14
N GLY A 266 -13.43 4.81 23.46
CA GLY A 266 -12.93 3.58 22.84
C GLY A 266 -12.57 2.50 23.85
N GLY A 267 -13.38 2.38 24.91
CA GLY A 267 -13.41 1.25 25.84
C GLY A 267 -14.52 0.26 25.51
N GLU A 268 -14.64 -0.82 26.28
CA GLU A 268 -15.77 -1.75 26.22
C GLU A 268 -16.29 -2.04 27.62
N PHE A 269 -17.57 -2.41 27.74
CA PHE A 269 -18.06 -3.02 28.98
C PHE A 269 -17.40 -4.40 29.13
N VAL A 270 -16.64 -4.60 30.20
CA VAL A 270 -15.98 -5.87 30.53
C VAL A 270 -16.67 -6.51 31.74
N PHE A 271 -17.21 -7.70 31.54
CA PHE A 271 -17.76 -8.55 32.59
C PHE A 271 -16.64 -9.38 33.23
N LEU A 272 -16.68 -9.61 34.55
CA LEU A 272 -15.65 -10.32 35.31
C LEU A 272 -16.19 -11.66 35.86
N LEU A 273 -15.46 -12.76 35.64
CA LEU A 273 -16.01 -14.12 35.54
C LEU A 273 -15.03 -15.22 36.08
N ALA A 274 -14.50 -15.04 37.30
CA ALA A 274 -13.27 -15.67 37.81
C ALA A 274 -13.17 -17.23 37.90
N ALA A 275 -11.96 -17.79 37.65
CA ALA A 275 -11.46 -19.11 38.10
C ALA A 275 -9.89 -19.22 37.91
N PRO A 276 -9.16 -20.30 38.32
CA PRO A 276 -8.17 -20.27 39.42
C PRO A 276 -6.66 -20.25 39.02
N ALA A 277 -5.76 -20.18 40.02
CA ALA A 277 -4.33 -19.83 39.89
C ALA A 277 -3.29 -20.97 40.14
N ALA A 278 -2.06 -20.82 39.61
CA ALA A 278 -0.84 -21.63 39.86
C ALA A 278 0.46 -20.90 39.37
N PRO A 279 1.70 -21.28 39.77
CA PRO A 279 2.85 -20.34 39.94
C PRO A 279 4.05 -20.47 38.95
N ALA A 280 5.15 -19.69 39.16
CA ALA A 280 6.35 -19.60 38.30
C ALA A 280 7.70 -19.29 39.04
N PRO A 281 8.90 -19.69 38.53
CA PRO A 281 10.23 -19.30 39.08
C PRO A 281 11.39 -18.90 38.09
N VAL A 282 12.28 -17.95 38.49
CA VAL A 282 13.77 -17.75 38.24
C VAL A 282 14.38 -17.83 36.79
N VAL A 283 15.24 -16.95 36.18
CA VAL A 283 16.11 -15.74 36.46
C VAL A 283 17.63 -15.95 36.72
N VAL A 284 18.57 -15.48 35.82
CA VAL A 284 20.07 -15.22 35.93
C VAL A 284 20.73 -15.12 34.50
N LYS A 285 21.89 -14.52 34.09
CA LYS A 285 22.83 -13.38 34.41
C LYS A 285 23.73 -13.03 33.16
N THR A 286 24.66 -12.05 33.24
CA THR A 286 25.63 -11.54 32.19
C THR A 286 27.00 -11.11 32.85
N PRO A 287 28.01 -10.30 32.34
CA PRO A 287 28.26 -9.63 31.02
C PRO A 287 29.76 -9.42 30.49
N ARG A 288 29.97 -9.21 29.15
CA ARG A 288 30.79 -8.14 28.44
C ARG A 288 32.34 -7.92 28.62
N VAL A 289 33.09 -7.41 27.57
CA VAL A 289 34.22 -6.36 27.51
C VAL A 289 35.19 -6.45 26.25
N LYS A 290 36.17 -5.51 26.02
CA LYS A 290 37.06 -5.23 24.81
C LYS A 290 38.43 -4.52 25.22
N PRO A 291 39.31 -3.78 24.44
CA PRO A 291 39.71 -3.65 22.98
C PRO A 291 41.24 -3.32 22.60
N LYS A 292 41.64 -3.35 21.28
CA LYS A 292 42.74 -2.56 20.56
C LYS A 292 44.27 -2.79 20.88
N PRO A 293 45.33 -2.20 20.20
CA PRO A 293 45.51 -1.24 19.03
C PRO A 293 46.60 -1.60 17.91
N LYS A 294 47.04 -0.69 16.96
CA LYS A 294 48.09 -0.89 15.87
C LYS A 294 48.75 0.40 15.19
N PRO A 295 50.06 0.43 14.74
CA PRO A 295 50.78 1.56 14.01
C PRO A 295 51.67 1.20 12.73
N ALA A 296 52.54 2.14 12.22
CA ALA A 296 53.76 2.02 11.28
C ALA A 296 53.62 1.56 9.76
N THR A 297 54.56 1.67 8.76
CA THR A 297 56.01 2.11 8.53
C THR A 297 56.40 2.38 7.00
N ALA A 298 57.58 2.99 6.61
CA ALA A 298 58.20 3.15 5.22
C ALA A 298 59.70 3.72 5.27
N PRO A 299 60.47 4.32 4.25
CA PRO A 299 60.48 4.46 2.74
C PRO A 299 61.91 4.57 1.96
N VAL A 300 61.97 5.01 0.66
CA VAL A 300 63.03 5.83 -0.12
C VAL A 300 64.26 5.27 -0.96
N ALA A 301 64.57 5.87 -2.18
CA ALA A 301 65.93 6.16 -2.83
C ALA A 301 65.90 6.87 -4.27
N VAL A 302 66.96 7.60 -4.75
CA VAL A 302 67.03 8.51 -6.00
C VAL A 302 68.50 8.80 -6.54
N VAL A 303 68.79 9.37 -7.78
CA VAL A 303 69.78 10.50 -8.16
C VAL A 303 70.45 10.61 -9.60
N LYS A 304 70.38 11.81 -10.26
CA LYS A 304 71.26 12.71 -11.18
C LYS A 304 72.44 12.23 -12.13
N LEU A 305 73.22 13.07 -12.91
CA LEU A 305 73.07 14.09 -14.04
C LEU A 305 74.45 14.63 -14.64
N VAL A 306 74.57 14.83 -15.99
CA VAL A 306 75.23 15.92 -16.86
C VAL A 306 76.57 16.64 -16.46
N PRO A 307 77.66 16.81 -17.32
CA PRO A 307 77.85 17.97 -18.28
C PRO A 307 78.86 17.87 -19.52
N PRO A 308 78.99 18.90 -20.42
CA PRO A 308 79.86 18.91 -21.67
C PRO A 308 80.70 20.20 -21.99
N LYS A 309 81.62 20.23 -23.02
CA LYS A 309 82.12 21.46 -23.79
C LYS A 309 83.00 21.18 -25.09
N PRO A 310 83.54 22.15 -25.92
CA PRO A 310 83.24 22.21 -27.38
C PRO A 310 84.41 22.35 -28.45
N LYS A 311 84.20 23.09 -29.57
CA LYS A 311 84.82 22.92 -30.94
C LYS A 311 85.78 24.05 -31.45
N ARG A 312 86.38 23.87 -32.66
CA ARG A 312 86.93 24.91 -33.58
C ARG A 312 86.21 24.95 -34.98
N LYS A 313 86.51 25.94 -35.86
CA LYS A 313 85.82 26.25 -37.14
C LYS A 313 86.72 26.18 -38.41
N PRO A 314 86.23 25.60 -39.53
CA PRO A 314 86.63 25.92 -40.92
C PRO A 314 85.68 26.95 -41.59
N LEU A 315 85.99 27.33 -42.85
CA LEU A 315 85.10 28.15 -43.72
C LEU A 315 83.83 27.39 -44.15
N GLU A 316 82.81 28.14 -44.59
CA GLU A 316 81.42 27.70 -44.75
C GLU A 316 80.84 28.21 -46.11
N GLY A 317 79.99 27.40 -46.79
CA GLY A 317 79.16 27.77 -47.96
C GLY A 317 77.69 28.05 -47.55
N GLN A 318 76.79 28.36 -48.48
CA GLN A 318 75.45 28.88 -48.15
C GLN A 318 74.28 27.97 -48.56
N LEU A 319 73.23 27.96 -47.74
CA LEU A 319 71.97 27.23 -47.99
C LEU A 319 70.75 28.14 -47.78
N LYS A 320 69.79 28.10 -48.71
CA LYS A 320 68.42 28.60 -48.53
C LYS A 320 67.47 27.42 -48.39
N VAL A 321 66.56 27.46 -47.40
CA VAL A 321 65.58 26.39 -47.16
C VAL A 321 64.17 26.96 -47.12
N SER A 322 63.32 26.52 -48.05
CA SER A 322 61.90 26.79 -48.08
C SER A 322 61.09 25.51 -47.88
N ALA A 323 59.78 25.66 -47.66
CA ALA A 323 58.87 24.53 -47.65
C ALA A 323 57.51 24.92 -48.24
N ASN A 324 56.68 23.91 -48.52
CA ASN A 324 55.26 24.09 -48.88
C ASN A 324 54.42 24.78 -47.78
N ILE A 325 54.96 24.95 -46.57
CA ILE A 325 54.35 25.69 -45.46
C ILE A 325 55.36 26.65 -44.80
N ASN A 326 54.87 27.79 -44.35
CA ASN A 326 55.64 28.75 -43.58
C ASN A 326 55.67 28.38 -42.08
N GLY A 327 56.72 28.79 -41.38
CA GLY A 327 56.86 28.65 -39.95
C GLY A 327 57.26 27.25 -39.46
N ALA A 328 57.76 26.36 -40.31
CA ALA A 328 58.29 25.05 -39.91
C ALA A 328 59.71 25.21 -39.34
N GLU A 329 59.98 24.63 -38.17
CA GLU A 329 61.26 24.75 -37.48
C GLU A 329 62.35 23.97 -38.21
N LEU A 330 63.39 24.69 -38.63
CA LEU A 330 64.52 24.14 -39.37
C LEU A 330 65.65 23.77 -38.42
N TYR A 331 66.12 22.54 -38.51
CA TYR A 331 67.28 22.00 -37.83
C TYR A 331 68.29 21.50 -38.86
N ILE A 332 69.58 21.77 -38.63
CA ILE A 332 70.70 21.29 -39.45
C ILE A 332 71.79 20.75 -38.52
N ASP A 333 72.26 19.54 -38.74
CA ASP A 333 73.11 18.75 -37.82
C ASP A 333 72.55 18.72 -36.39
N GLY A 334 71.23 18.57 -36.24
CA GLY A 334 70.53 18.62 -34.95
C GLY A 334 70.46 20.02 -34.29
N LYS A 335 70.95 21.08 -34.95
CA LYS A 335 70.88 22.47 -34.45
C LYS A 335 69.81 23.28 -35.14
N LYS A 336 68.90 23.88 -34.37
CA LYS A 336 67.88 24.82 -34.86
C LYS A 336 68.53 26.04 -35.53
N GLN A 337 68.11 26.36 -36.75
CA GLN A 337 68.59 27.49 -37.56
C GLN A 337 67.54 28.59 -37.76
N GLY A 338 66.25 28.28 -37.62
CA GLY A 338 65.16 29.25 -37.81
C GLY A 338 63.82 28.58 -38.09
N THR A 339 62.94 29.29 -38.79
CA THR A 339 61.64 28.79 -39.26
C THR A 339 61.41 29.15 -40.73
N THR A 340 60.81 28.24 -41.52
CA THR A 340 60.70 28.41 -42.98
C THR A 340 59.87 29.63 -43.42
N PRO A 341 60.23 30.29 -44.54
CA PRO A 341 61.48 30.13 -45.31
C PRO A 341 62.68 30.78 -44.60
N VAL A 342 63.84 30.11 -44.63
CA VAL A 342 65.11 30.63 -44.09
C VAL A 342 66.11 30.85 -45.23
N GLY A 343 66.69 32.05 -45.30
CA GLY A 343 67.73 32.40 -46.26
C GLY A 343 69.15 32.27 -45.70
N ASP A 344 70.11 32.07 -46.60
CA ASP A 344 71.53 32.41 -46.45
C ASP A 344 72.25 31.81 -45.22
N ILE A 345 71.88 30.59 -44.84
CA ILE A 345 72.48 29.83 -43.73
C ILE A 345 73.89 29.38 -44.12
N THR A 346 74.91 29.81 -43.38
CA THR A 346 76.30 29.36 -43.59
C THR A 346 76.56 28.00 -42.94
N LEU A 347 76.98 27.02 -43.75
CA LEU A 347 77.22 25.62 -43.39
C LEU A 347 78.58 25.16 -43.92
N LYS A 348 79.18 24.12 -43.34
CA LYS A 348 80.54 23.71 -43.73
C LYS A 348 80.51 22.94 -45.07
N PRO A 349 81.64 22.82 -45.79
CA PRO A 349 81.73 21.92 -46.92
C PRO A 349 81.48 20.46 -46.50
N GLY A 350 80.61 19.77 -47.22
CA GLY A 350 80.21 18.39 -46.96
C GLY A 350 78.69 18.21 -46.85
N THR A 351 78.28 16.96 -46.62
CA THR A 351 76.87 16.60 -46.50
C THR A 351 76.33 16.91 -45.11
N HIS A 352 75.33 17.78 -45.06
CA HIS A 352 74.62 18.21 -43.85
C HIS A 352 73.25 17.55 -43.78
N GLU A 353 72.86 17.07 -42.59
CA GLU A 353 71.50 16.57 -42.34
C GLU A 353 70.56 17.75 -42.09
N VAL A 354 69.44 17.79 -42.79
CA VAL A 354 68.41 18.83 -42.67
C VAL A 354 67.11 18.18 -42.22
N SER A 355 66.60 18.62 -41.07
CA SER A 355 65.29 18.21 -40.57
C SER A 355 64.37 19.41 -40.35
N LEU A 356 63.10 19.23 -40.69
CA LEU A 356 62.06 20.26 -40.64
C LEU A 356 60.88 19.71 -39.84
N SER A 357 60.54 20.40 -38.76
CA SER A 357 59.48 20.01 -37.83
C SER A 357 58.41 21.10 -37.73
N LYS A 358 57.14 20.72 -37.82
CA LYS A 358 56.02 21.62 -37.54
C LYS A 358 54.92 20.85 -36.84
N GLU A 359 54.37 21.44 -35.78
CA GLU A 359 53.23 20.85 -35.07
C GLU A 359 52.09 20.51 -36.05
N GLY A 360 51.62 19.25 -36.00
CA GLY A 360 50.62 18.72 -36.92
C GLY A 360 51.14 18.29 -38.30
N TYR A 361 52.45 18.26 -38.53
CA TYR A 361 53.09 17.72 -39.75
C TYR A 361 54.11 16.64 -39.41
N LEU A 362 54.26 15.66 -40.31
CA LEU A 362 55.34 14.68 -40.22
C LEU A 362 56.68 15.40 -40.36
N ALA A 363 57.65 15.07 -39.50
CA ALA A 363 59.00 15.60 -39.61
C ALA A 363 59.61 15.21 -40.97
N TRP A 364 59.95 16.22 -41.77
CA TRP A 364 60.65 16.01 -43.03
C TRP A 364 62.14 15.93 -42.75
N ASN A 365 62.81 14.87 -43.19
CA ASN A 365 64.25 14.69 -43.08
C ASN A 365 64.84 14.52 -44.49
N GLY A 366 66.00 15.11 -44.71
CA GLY A 366 66.81 14.90 -45.91
C GLY A 366 68.26 15.31 -45.66
N SER A 367 69.10 15.19 -46.68
CA SER A 367 70.48 15.65 -46.64
C SER A 367 70.77 16.62 -47.77
N VAL A 368 71.70 17.54 -47.54
CA VAL A 368 72.16 18.50 -48.55
C VAL A 368 73.67 18.56 -48.54
N ASP A 369 74.28 18.26 -49.69
CA ASP A 369 75.72 18.42 -49.86
C ASP A 369 76.06 19.88 -50.15
N ILE A 370 76.78 20.52 -49.22
CA ILE A 370 77.21 21.90 -49.32
C ILE A 370 78.60 21.92 -49.93
N GLN A 371 78.69 22.41 -51.16
CA GLN A 371 79.98 22.58 -51.83
C GLN A 371 80.64 23.89 -51.42
N ARG A 372 81.96 23.85 -51.19
CA ARG A 372 82.77 24.99 -50.72
C ARG A 372 82.51 26.26 -51.54
N GLY A 373 82.02 27.31 -50.88
CA GLY A 373 81.79 28.63 -51.48
C GLY A 373 80.59 28.74 -52.43
N LYS A 374 79.78 27.69 -52.59
CA LYS A 374 78.55 27.75 -53.41
C LYS A 374 77.32 28.02 -52.55
N ALA A 375 76.32 28.67 -53.15
CA ALA A 375 74.97 28.74 -52.62
C ALA A 375 74.14 27.58 -53.16
N ARG A 376 73.30 26.97 -52.32
CA ARG A 376 72.35 25.91 -52.69
C ARG A 376 70.96 26.23 -52.14
N SER A 377 69.92 25.76 -52.82
CA SER A 377 68.52 25.89 -52.37
C SER A 377 67.92 24.50 -52.15
N LEU A 378 67.07 24.38 -51.12
CA LEU A 378 66.33 23.18 -50.77
C LEU A 378 64.86 23.55 -50.51
N THR A 379 63.93 22.90 -51.20
CA THR A 379 62.48 23.08 -50.99
C THR A 379 61.90 21.77 -50.47
N ALA A 380 61.39 21.78 -49.24
CA ALA A 380 60.79 20.60 -48.61
C ALA A 380 59.26 20.57 -48.75
N THR A 381 58.68 19.38 -48.90
CA THR A 381 57.23 19.18 -48.85
C THR A 381 56.88 18.46 -47.55
N LEU A 382 56.40 19.21 -46.56
CA LEU A 382 55.92 18.66 -45.30
C LEU A 382 54.49 18.14 -45.49
N THR A 383 54.31 16.85 -45.22
CA THR A 383 53.00 16.19 -45.23
C THR A 383 52.36 16.32 -43.85
N LYS A 384 51.08 16.70 -43.80
CA LYS A 384 50.33 16.83 -42.54
C LYS A 384 50.26 15.47 -41.82
N GLU A 385 50.41 15.45 -40.49
CA GLU A 385 50.28 14.20 -39.74
C GLU A 385 48.88 13.58 -39.96
N PRO A 386 48.79 12.26 -40.16
CA PRO A 386 47.50 11.57 -40.15
C PRO A 386 46.78 11.83 -38.82
N PRO A 387 45.52 12.32 -38.83
CA PRO A 387 44.79 12.67 -37.62
C PRO A 387 44.59 11.45 -36.70
N LYS A 388 45.36 11.37 -35.61
CA LYS A 388 45.42 10.25 -34.63
C LYS A 388 44.11 9.98 -33.86
N LYS A 389 43.03 10.69 -34.20
CA LYS A 389 41.68 10.61 -33.61
C LYS A 389 40.60 10.71 -34.69
N GLY A 390 39.43 10.15 -34.42
CA GLY A 390 38.19 10.31 -35.20
C GLY A 390 37.00 10.60 -34.27
N ARG A 391 35.78 10.76 -34.80
CA ARG A 391 34.56 10.89 -33.96
C ARG A 391 33.75 9.60 -33.96
N LEU A 392 33.12 9.30 -32.83
CA LEU A 392 32.28 8.12 -32.67
C LEU A 392 30.85 8.48 -32.28
N TYR A 393 29.90 8.11 -33.15
CA TYR A 393 28.47 8.24 -32.92
C TYR A 393 27.89 6.89 -32.50
N VAL A 394 27.47 6.79 -31.23
CA VAL A 394 26.72 5.65 -30.71
C VAL A 394 25.23 5.97 -30.74
N LYS A 395 24.43 5.08 -31.34
CA LYS A 395 22.97 5.20 -31.42
C LYS A 395 22.32 3.99 -30.77
N VAL A 396 21.80 4.17 -29.57
CA VAL A 396 21.11 3.10 -28.84
C VAL A 396 19.63 3.10 -29.21
N LYS A 397 19.04 1.91 -29.34
CA LYS A 397 17.59 1.71 -29.34
C LYS A 397 17.19 0.73 -28.22
N PRO A 398 16.21 1.08 -27.36
CA PRO A 398 15.58 2.39 -27.28
C PRO A 398 16.49 3.44 -26.59
N LYS A 399 16.05 4.71 -26.58
CA LYS A 399 16.79 5.82 -25.96
C LYS A 399 16.90 5.70 -24.43
N GLY A 400 17.79 6.52 -23.85
CA GLY A 400 17.94 6.67 -22.39
C GLY A 400 18.96 5.74 -21.71
N ALA A 401 19.56 4.80 -22.44
CA ALA A 401 20.60 3.94 -21.90
C ALA A 401 21.92 4.67 -21.65
N SER A 402 22.65 4.25 -20.62
CA SER A 402 24.03 4.67 -20.36
C SER A 402 24.99 4.00 -21.34
N VAL A 403 25.86 4.80 -21.95
CA VAL A 403 26.89 4.34 -22.89
C VAL A 403 28.26 4.45 -22.23
N ARG A 404 29.06 3.39 -22.36
CA ARG A 404 30.47 3.37 -21.95
C ARG A 404 31.37 2.95 -23.10
N LEU A 405 32.52 3.62 -23.23
CA LEU A 405 33.56 3.29 -24.21
C LEU A 405 34.78 2.75 -23.47
N ASN A 406 35.19 1.52 -23.78
CA ASN A 406 36.31 0.78 -23.15
C ASN A 406 36.26 0.62 -21.61
N GLY A 407 35.25 1.18 -20.93
CA GLY A 407 35.04 1.12 -19.48
C GLY A 407 34.54 2.45 -18.90
N GLU A 408 34.89 3.56 -19.54
CA GLU A 408 34.59 4.95 -19.13
C GLU A 408 33.24 5.43 -19.69
N SER A 409 32.65 6.47 -19.10
CA SER A 409 31.40 7.08 -19.61
C SER A 409 31.65 7.81 -20.93
N PHE A 410 30.73 7.69 -21.90
CA PHE A 410 30.91 8.23 -23.25
C PHE A 410 29.65 8.90 -23.80
N LYS A 411 29.81 10.04 -24.49
CA LYS A 411 28.72 10.78 -25.16
C LYS A 411 28.87 10.68 -26.68
N SER A 412 27.76 10.32 -27.34
CA SER A 412 27.72 10.19 -28.80
C SER A 412 28.16 11.48 -29.51
N GLY A 413 29.13 11.38 -30.42
CA GLY A 413 29.75 12.49 -31.15
C GLY A 413 31.10 12.95 -30.61
N GLU A 414 31.57 12.41 -29.48
CA GLU A 414 32.89 12.72 -28.92
C GLU A 414 34.06 12.18 -29.78
N THR A 415 35.22 12.85 -29.65
CA THR A 415 36.44 12.58 -30.41
C THR A 415 37.32 11.57 -29.68
N VAL A 416 37.56 10.41 -30.29
CA VAL A 416 38.24 9.25 -29.70
C VAL A 416 39.51 8.89 -30.48
N SER A 417 40.42 8.10 -29.90
CA SER A 417 41.60 7.58 -30.60
C SER A 417 41.21 6.76 -31.84
N ALA A 418 42.04 6.79 -32.88
CA ALA A 418 41.90 5.82 -33.97
C ALA A 418 42.20 4.41 -33.46
N GLY A 419 41.44 3.40 -33.90
CA GLY A 419 41.55 2.01 -33.46
C GLY A 419 40.20 1.32 -33.22
N THR A 420 40.26 0.10 -32.66
CA THR A 420 39.07 -0.67 -32.28
C THR A 420 38.64 -0.35 -30.86
N HIS A 421 37.41 0.12 -30.69
CA HIS A 421 36.80 0.40 -29.39
C HIS A 421 35.69 -0.60 -29.07
N THR A 422 35.48 -0.88 -27.79
CA THR A 422 34.33 -1.65 -27.29
C THR A 422 33.33 -0.70 -26.64
N VAL A 423 32.15 -0.58 -27.25
CA VAL A 423 31.01 0.14 -26.70
C VAL A 423 30.19 -0.83 -25.87
N LYS A 424 29.99 -0.52 -24.58
CA LYS A 424 29.06 -1.23 -23.69
C LYS A 424 27.89 -0.32 -23.34
N VAL A 425 26.68 -0.88 -23.31
CA VAL A 425 25.45 -0.11 -23.15
C VAL A 425 24.55 -0.78 -22.12
N SER A 426 24.06 -0.02 -21.14
CA SER A 426 23.22 -0.53 -20.05
C SER A 426 22.01 0.37 -19.78
N SER A 427 20.89 -0.25 -19.43
CA SER A 427 19.67 0.42 -18.96
C SER A 427 18.96 -0.53 -17.98
N PRO A 428 18.28 -0.03 -16.92
CA PRO A 428 17.61 -0.89 -15.93
C PRO A 428 16.61 -1.86 -16.56
N LEU A 429 15.76 -1.35 -17.45
CA LEU A 429 14.68 -2.10 -18.11
C LEU A 429 15.17 -3.14 -19.14
N PHE A 430 16.45 -3.10 -19.54
CA PHE A 430 16.97 -3.87 -20.67
C PHE A 430 18.13 -4.79 -20.29
N LYS A 431 18.31 -5.86 -21.08
CA LYS A 431 19.53 -6.68 -21.04
C LYS A 431 20.69 -5.83 -21.60
N PRO A 432 21.87 -5.80 -20.96
CA PRO A 432 22.98 -4.98 -21.41
C PRO A 432 23.47 -5.44 -22.78
N GLY A 433 23.84 -4.49 -23.63
CA GLY A 433 24.39 -4.72 -24.97
C GLY A 433 25.86 -4.35 -25.04
N GLN A 434 26.57 -4.93 -26.01
CA GLN A 434 27.91 -4.50 -26.37
C GLN A 434 28.16 -4.64 -27.88
N ALA A 435 28.99 -3.77 -28.43
CA ALA A 435 29.43 -3.81 -29.82
C ALA A 435 30.90 -3.39 -29.91
N LYS A 436 31.61 -3.85 -30.95
CA LYS A 436 32.91 -3.32 -31.34
C LYS A 436 32.73 -2.36 -32.52
N VAL A 437 33.52 -1.30 -32.55
CA VAL A 437 33.53 -0.31 -33.63
C VAL A 437 34.97 0.08 -33.94
N VAL A 438 35.30 0.23 -35.22
CA VAL A 438 36.62 0.69 -35.66
C VAL A 438 36.50 2.16 -36.04
N VAL A 439 37.32 3.01 -35.41
CA VAL A 439 37.38 4.45 -35.71
C VAL A 439 38.65 4.70 -36.51
N ALA A 440 38.51 5.15 -37.76
CA ALA A 440 39.63 5.43 -38.64
C ALA A 440 40.19 6.87 -38.41
N PRO A 441 41.50 7.10 -38.65
CA PRO A 441 42.12 8.42 -38.54
C PRO A 441 41.35 9.53 -39.26
N GLY A 442 40.88 10.54 -38.51
CA GLY A 442 40.15 11.69 -39.06
C GLY A 442 38.82 11.38 -39.74
N LYS A 443 38.23 10.22 -39.47
CA LYS A 443 36.90 9.85 -39.95
C LYS A 443 35.89 9.84 -38.81
N ASP A 444 34.65 10.05 -39.18
CA ASP A 444 33.51 9.80 -38.31
C ASP A 444 33.11 8.32 -38.45
N ALA A 445 32.69 7.70 -37.35
CA ALA A 445 32.30 6.29 -37.27
C ALA A 445 30.96 6.15 -36.51
N TRP A 446 30.17 5.14 -36.87
CA TRP A 446 28.85 4.89 -36.30
C TRP A 446 28.71 3.47 -35.78
N VAL A 447 27.94 3.30 -34.70
CA VAL A 447 27.49 1.98 -34.23
C VAL A 447 26.08 2.08 -33.65
N GLU A 448 25.17 1.22 -34.13
CA GLU A 448 23.85 1.05 -33.55
C GLU A 448 23.85 -0.12 -32.55
N VAL A 449 23.27 0.09 -31.37
CA VAL A 449 23.13 -0.95 -30.33
C VAL A 449 21.65 -1.11 -29.98
N PHE A 450 21.10 -2.27 -30.28
CA PHE A 450 19.71 -2.62 -30.01
C PHE A 450 19.63 -3.45 -28.72
N LEU A 451 18.96 -2.92 -27.70
CA LEU A 451 18.78 -3.61 -26.43
C LEU A 451 17.47 -4.40 -26.41
N LYS A 452 17.51 -5.63 -25.91
CA LYS A 452 16.29 -6.44 -25.69
C LYS A 452 15.75 -6.18 -24.28
N PRO A 453 14.43 -5.98 -24.08
CA PRO A 453 13.83 -5.90 -22.76
C PRO A 453 14.22 -7.08 -21.85
N ARG A 454 14.24 -6.85 -20.55
CA ARG A 454 14.23 -7.94 -19.57
C ARG A 454 12.86 -8.61 -19.56
N SER A 455 12.77 -9.84 -19.07
CA SER A 455 11.48 -10.47 -18.75
C SER A 455 10.79 -9.80 -17.56
N SER A 456 11.57 -9.28 -16.62
CA SER A 456 11.12 -8.47 -15.50
C SER A 456 12.25 -7.59 -14.96
N PHE A 457 11.91 -6.58 -14.16
CA PHE A 457 12.87 -5.83 -13.34
C PHE A 457 12.25 -5.51 -11.97
N LYS A 458 13.11 -5.27 -10.96
CA LYS A 458 12.70 -4.64 -9.70
C LYS A 458 13.08 -3.15 -9.80
N GLY A 459 12.09 -2.28 -9.74
CA GLY A 459 12.25 -0.83 -9.71
C GLY A 459 12.27 -0.28 -8.29
N GLU A 460 12.19 1.04 -8.19
CA GLU A 460 11.96 1.74 -6.92
C GLU A 460 10.58 1.35 -6.34
N TRP A 461 9.56 1.35 -7.20
CA TRP A 461 8.15 1.16 -6.82
C TRP A 461 7.65 -0.29 -7.08
N GLY A 462 8.45 -1.29 -6.68
CA GLY A 462 8.06 -2.70 -6.76
C GLY A 462 8.68 -3.48 -7.92
N ARG A 463 8.06 -4.62 -8.29
CA ARG A 463 8.53 -5.51 -9.36
C ARG A 463 7.57 -5.45 -10.56
N PHE A 464 8.14 -5.51 -11.76
CA PHE A 464 7.42 -5.33 -13.01
C PHE A 464 7.82 -6.40 -14.03
N VAL A 465 6.85 -6.95 -14.76
CA VAL A 465 6.99 -7.95 -15.81
C VAL A 465 6.85 -7.30 -17.19
N TYR A 466 7.63 -7.73 -18.17
CA TYR A 466 7.55 -7.25 -19.55
C TYR A 466 6.43 -7.93 -20.33
N ILE A 467 5.40 -7.15 -20.63
CA ILE A 467 4.27 -7.53 -21.47
C ILE A 467 4.65 -7.27 -22.93
N LYS A 468 4.70 -8.34 -23.73
CA LYS A 468 5.15 -8.30 -25.13
C LYS A 468 4.10 -7.60 -26.02
N PRO A 469 4.48 -6.89 -27.08
CA PRO A 469 3.52 -6.44 -28.09
C PRO A 469 2.86 -7.64 -28.79
N GLY A 470 1.61 -7.48 -29.21
CA GLY A 470 0.83 -8.52 -29.87
C GLY A 470 -0.58 -8.06 -30.25
N SER A 471 -1.44 -9.00 -30.62
CA SER A 471 -2.87 -8.75 -30.86
C SER A 471 -3.72 -9.75 -30.09
N PHE A 472 -4.92 -9.34 -29.68
CA PHE A 472 -5.90 -10.17 -29.01
C PHE A 472 -7.33 -9.71 -29.34
N THR A 473 -8.31 -10.49 -28.91
CA THR A 473 -9.73 -10.12 -28.93
C THR A 473 -10.10 -9.58 -27.56
N MET A 474 -10.55 -8.32 -27.51
CA MET A 474 -10.97 -7.63 -26.29
C MET A 474 -12.49 -7.69 -26.13
N GLY A 475 -12.98 -7.84 -24.89
CA GLY A 475 -14.37 -8.14 -24.60
C GLY A 475 -14.71 -9.63 -24.77
N SER A 476 -15.97 -9.99 -24.56
CA SER A 476 -16.43 -11.38 -24.46
C SER A 476 -17.25 -11.81 -25.69
N PRO A 477 -17.17 -13.08 -26.13
CA PRO A 477 -18.06 -13.63 -27.16
C PRO A 477 -19.51 -13.67 -26.66
N SER A 478 -20.48 -13.64 -27.57
CA SER A 478 -21.91 -13.60 -27.23
C SER A 478 -22.40 -14.79 -26.40
N SER A 479 -21.65 -15.90 -26.37
CA SER A 479 -21.91 -17.11 -25.59
C SER A 479 -21.30 -17.12 -24.19
N GLU A 480 -20.49 -16.13 -23.80
CA GLU A 480 -19.87 -16.10 -22.48
C GLU A 480 -20.92 -15.87 -21.38
N PRO A 481 -21.02 -16.72 -20.34
CA PRO A 481 -22.03 -16.55 -19.28
C PRO A 481 -21.88 -15.22 -18.55
N ARG A 482 -22.99 -14.68 -18.02
CA ARG A 482 -23.07 -13.40 -17.26
C ARG A 482 -22.57 -12.13 -17.98
N ARG A 483 -22.13 -12.24 -19.24
CA ARG A 483 -21.71 -11.15 -20.14
C ARG A 483 -22.67 -9.95 -20.13
N LYS A 484 -22.11 -8.74 -20.15
CA LYS A 484 -22.84 -7.48 -20.33
C LYS A 484 -22.75 -6.94 -21.76
N GLY A 485 -23.66 -6.02 -22.12
CA GLY A 485 -23.81 -5.50 -23.48
C GLY A 485 -22.66 -4.59 -23.95
N ASP A 486 -21.96 -3.97 -22.99
CA ASP A 486 -20.78 -3.12 -23.17
C ASP A 486 -19.47 -3.90 -23.43
N GLU A 487 -19.52 -5.24 -23.35
CA GLU A 487 -18.41 -6.16 -23.62
C GLU A 487 -18.36 -6.58 -25.11
N GLU A 488 -18.64 -5.67 -26.06
CA GLU A 488 -18.70 -5.95 -27.52
C GLU A 488 -17.34 -6.41 -28.08
N SER A 489 -17.23 -7.71 -28.41
CA SER A 489 -15.98 -8.38 -28.80
C SER A 489 -15.34 -7.74 -30.04
N HIS A 490 -14.07 -7.31 -29.95
CA HIS A 490 -13.38 -6.64 -31.06
C HIS A 490 -11.84 -6.86 -31.07
N PRO A 491 -11.16 -6.77 -32.25
CA PRO A 491 -9.72 -6.98 -32.33
C PRO A 491 -8.91 -5.77 -31.85
N VAL A 492 -7.88 -6.02 -31.03
CA VAL A 492 -6.96 -4.99 -30.55
C VAL A 492 -5.52 -5.41 -30.76
N THR A 493 -4.69 -4.51 -31.30
CA THR A 493 -3.22 -4.68 -31.39
C THR A 493 -2.50 -3.72 -30.46
N LEU A 494 -1.70 -4.25 -29.53
CA LEU A 494 -0.72 -3.49 -28.77
C LEU A 494 0.61 -3.53 -29.51
N THR A 495 0.93 -2.44 -30.19
CA THR A 495 2.08 -2.31 -31.11
C THR A 495 3.43 -2.14 -30.41
N GLN A 496 3.42 -1.85 -29.11
CA GLN A 496 4.61 -1.68 -28.28
C GLN A 496 4.41 -2.45 -26.98
N GLY A 497 5.46 -3.13 -26.53
CA GLY A 497 5.43 -3.80 -25.22
C GLY A 497 5.70 -2.80 -24.11
N PHE A 498 5.15 -3.08 -22.94
CA PHE A 498 5.23 -2.25 -21.74
C PHE A 498 5.66 -3.14 -20.56
N PHE A 499 5.98 -2.53 -19.43
CA PHE A 499 6.19 -3.28 -18.19
C PHE A 499 4.99 -3.06 -17.27
N MET A 500 4.40 -4.12 -16.70
CA MET A 500 3.29 -4.04 -15.74
C MET A 500 3.74 -4.51 -14.37
N GLN A 501 3.31 -3.84 -13.31
CA GLN A 501 3.57 -4.25 -11.93
C GLN A 501 2.99 -5.66 -11.71
N ASP A 502 3.75 -6.58 -11.13
CA ASP A 502 3.29 -7.96 -10.99
C ASP A 502 2.16 -8.13 -9.97
N LYS A 503 1.99 -7.14 -9.10
CA LYS A 503 0.99 -7.05 -8.04
C LYS A 503 0.35 -5.67 -8.02
N GLU A 504 -0.74 -5.48 -7.28
CA GLU A 504 -1.33 -4.16 -7.03
C GLU A 504 -0.33 -3.23 -6.29
N VAL A 505 -0.61 -1.92 -6.29
CA VAL A 505 0.12 -0.97 -5.44
C VAL A 505 -0.25 -1.23 -3.98
N THR A 506 0.73 -1.49 -3.12
CA THR A 506 0.46 -1.84 -1.71
C THR A 506 0.28 -0.63 -0.81
N LEU A 507 -0.33 -0.84 0.35
CA LEU A 507 -0.50 0.17 1.39
C LEU A 507 0.82 0.87 1.75
N ALA A 508 1.92 0.13 1.91
CA ALA A 508 3.25 0.72 2.17
C ALA A 508 3.79 1.55 1.00
N GLN A 509 3.48 1.20 -0.25
CA GLN A 509 3.91 1.98 -1.42
C GLN A 509 3.16 3.33 -1.53
N TRP A 510 1.95 3.41 -0.98
CA TRP A 510 1.19 4.65 -0.84
C TRP A 510 1.59 5.44 0.42
N GLN A 511 1.80 4.76 1.56
CA GLN A 511 2.29 5.37 2.80
C GLN A 511 3.61 6.11 2.57
N ALA A 512 4.55 5.52 1.81
CA ALA A 512 5.82 6.16 1.44
C ALA A 512 5.66 7.45 0.60
N PHE A 513 4.57 7.59 -0.16
CA PHE A 513 4.22 8.85 -0.83
C PHE A 513 3.72 9.88 0.16
N VAL A 514 2.79 9.49 1.04
CA VAL A 514 2.21 10.37 2.06
C VAL A 514 3.26 10.89 3.03
N ASP A 515 4.21 10.04 3.45
CA ASP A 515 5.28 10.41 4.38
C ASP A 515 6.29 11.40 3.77
N ASP A 516 6.67 11.23 2.49
CA ASP A 516 7.62 12.10 1.78
C ASP A 516 7.01 13.42 1.29
N SER A 517 5.69 13.44 1.05
CA SER A 517 5.00 14.60 0.46
C SER A 517 4.08 15.37 1.41
N GLY A 518 3.69 14.77 2.54
CA GLY A 518 2.64 15.30 3.42
C GLY A 518 1.23 15.28 2.81
N TYR A 519 1.01 14.52 1.73
CA TYR A 519 -0.26 14.46 1.02
C TYR A 519 -1.40 13.94 1.90
N LYS A 520 -2.60 14.48 1.67
CA LYS A 520 -3.86 13.99 2.23
C LYS A 520 -4.79 13.69 1.07
N SER A 521 -5.41 12.52 1.11
CA SER A 521 -6.33 12.09 0.05
C SER A 521 -7.60 12.94 -0.01
N GLU A 522 -8.31 12.88 -1.14
CA GLU A 522 -9.65 13.45 -1.23
C GLU A 522 -10.59 12.82 -0.19
N ALA A 523 -10.49 11.51 0.09
CA ALA A 523 -11.23 10.88 1.18
C ALA A 523 -10.96 11.50 2.57
N GLU A 524 -9.70 11.86 2.87
CA GLU A 524 -9.32 12.50 4.14
C GLU A 524 -9.74 13.98 4.25
N THR A 525 -10.22 14.59 3.16
CA THR A 525 -10.48 16.04 3.08
C THR A 525 -11.92 16.38 2.64
N ALA A 526 -12.60 15.50 1.91
CA ALA A 526 -13.92 15.68 1.34
C ALA A 526 -14.74 14.37 1.39
N GLY A 527 -15.84 14.38 2.16
CA GLY A 527 -16.84 13.30 2.18
C GLY A 527 -16.43 12.01 2.92
N GLY A 528 -15.21 11.53 2.72
CA GLY A 528 -14.76 10.19 3.09
C GLY A 528 -14.85 9.20 1.92
N ALA A 529 -14.22 8.03 2.07
CA ALA A 529 -14.33 6.94 1.11
C ALA A 529 -15.64 6.16 1.26
N PHE A 530 -15.97 5.35 0.26
CA PHE A 530 -17.03 4.35 0.32
C PHE A 530 -16.47 3.02 0.88
N ALA A 531 -17.12 2.48 1.91
CA ALA A 531 -16.87 1.14 2.43
C ALA A 531 -18.16 0.31 2.46
N LEU A 532 -18.03 -1.01 2.52
CA LEU A 532 -19.19 -1.92 2.59
C LEU A 532 -19.61 -2.09 4.06
N GLU A 533 -20.74 -1.48 4.44
CA GLU A 533 -21.40 -1.64 5.73
C GLU A 533 -22.69 -2.43 5.56
N ASP A 534 -22.87 -3.54 6.29
CA ASP A 534 -24.13 -4.31 6.30
C ASP A 534 -24.68 -4.63 4.88
N TYR A 535 -23.77 -4.98 3.95
CA TYR A 535 -23.97 -5.23 2.51
C TYR A 535 -24.31 -4.00 1.63
N ILE A 536 -24.17 -2.78 2.15
CA ILE A 536 -24.44 -1.53 1.45
C ILE A 536 -23.17 -0.66 1.36
N TRP A 537 -22.85 -0.18 0.16
CA TRP A 537 -21.74 0.77 -0.06
C TRP A 537 -22.07 2.15 0.50
N THR A 538 -21.50 2.47 1.66
CA THR A 538 -21.77 3.68 2.43
C THR A 538 -20.54 4.60 2.41
N GLN A 539 -20.75 5.89 2.07
CA GLN A 539 -19.71 6.92 2.18
C GLN A 539 -19.70 7.48 3.60
N SER A 540 -18.54 7.51 4.25
CA SER A 540 -18.38 8.10 5.58
C SER A 540 -16.98 8.68 5.76
N ARG A 541 -16.88 9.82 6.46
CA ARG A 541 -15.61 10.45 6.86
C ARG A 541 -14.75 9.57 7.79
N GLU A 542 -15.32 8.49 8.33
CA GLU A 542 -14.57 7.46 9.04
C GLU A 542 -13.69 6.63 8.10
N TYR A 543 -14.01 6.60 6.79
CA TYR A 543 -13.34 5.77 5.80
C TYR A 543 -12.37 6.55 4.91
N SER A 544 -11.23 5.93 4.64
CA SER A 544 -10.16 6.40 3.76
C SER A 544 -9.22 5.22 3.46
N TRP A 545 -8.15 5.43 2.69
CA TRP A 545 -7.10 4.41 2.51
C TRP A 545 -6.45 3.94 3.83
N LYS A 546 -6.54 4.71 4.92
CA LYS A 546 -6.09 4.32 6.29
C LYS A 546 -7.09 3.45 7.04
N ASN A 547 -8.37 3.49 6.65
CA ASN A 547 -9.45 2.74 7.26
C ASN A 547 -10.50 2.39 6.18
N PRO A 548 -10.32 1.29 5.44
CA PRO A 548 -11.22 0.89 4.35
C PRO A 548 -12.49 0.16 4.84
N GLY A 549 -12.76 0.14 6.16
CA GLY A 549 -13.78 -0.68 6.82
C GLY A 549 -13.28 -2.07 7.27
N PHE A 550 -12.11 -2.49 6.79
CA PHE A 550 -11.47 -3.77 7.08
C PHE A 550 -9.97 -3.60 7.38
N PRO A 551 -9.30 -4.60 7.99
CA PRO A 551 -7.90 -4.46 8.38
C PRO A 551 -7.01 -4.71 7.16
N GLN A 552 -5.94 -3.94 7.05
CA GLN A 552 -4.93 -4.10 6.01
C GLN A 552 -3.53 -4.08 6.65
N GLY A 553 -2.66 -4.97 6.18
CA GLY A 553 -1.21 -4.86 6.37
C GLY A 553 -0.56 -4.00 5.29
N ASP A 554 0.70 -3.64 5.52
CA ASP A 554 1.58 -2.91 4.59
C ASP A 554 1.68 -3.54 3.18
N ASP A 555 1.42 -4.84 3.10
CA ASP A 555 1.46 -5.72 1.92
C ASP A 555 0.08 -6.00 1.31
N HIS A 556 -1.01 -5.44 1.83
CA HIS A 556 -2.32 -5.43 1.16
C HIS A 556 -2.37 -4.34 0.07
N PRO A 557 -3.26 -4.44 -0.94
CA PRO A 557 -3.45 -3.39 -1.93
C PRO A 557 -3.98 -2.10 -1.29
N VAL A 558 -3.50 -0.93 -1.70
CA VAL A 558 -4.12 0.33 -1.28
C VAL A 558 -5.48 0.50 -1.95
N THR A 559 -6.48 0.96 -1.19
CA THR A 559 -7.86 1.14 -1.66
C THR A 559 -8.46 2.48 -1.19
N GLY A 560 -9.67 2.81 -1.65
CA GLY A 560 -10.36 4.03 -1.21
C GLY A 560 -9.84 5.33 -1.84
N LEU A 561 -9.10 5.22 -2.95
CA LEU A 561 -8.46 6.34 -3.65
C LEU A 561 -9.28 6.81 -4.87
N THR A 562 -9.32 8.12 -5.09
CA THR A 562 -9.91 8.74 -6.28
C THR A 562 -8.93 8.76 -7.45
N CYS A 563 -9.40 9.18 -8.64
CA CYS A 563 -8.50 9.41 -9.77
C CYS A 563 -7.55 10.59 -9.52
N ALA A 564 -7.96 11.61 -8.74
CA ALA A 564 -7.09 12.75 -8.41
C ALA A 564 -5.99 12.35 -7.41
N ASP A 565 -6.32 11.51 -6.42
CA ASP A 565 -5.35 10.87 -5.51
C ASP A 565 -4.26 10.13 -6.32
N ILE A 566 -4.67 9.34 -7.32
CA ILE A 566 -3.78 8.56 -8.17
C ILE A 566 -2.96 9.45 -9.11
N GLU A 567 -3.53 10.49 -9.70
CA GLU A 567 -2.79 11.46 -10.52
C GLU A 567 -1.72 12.21 -9.69
N ALA A 568 -1.99 12.51 -8.42
CA ALA A 568 -1.01 13.08 -7.48
C ALA A 568 0.15 12.09 -7.19
N TYR A 569 -0.16 10.82 -6.94
CA TYR A 569 0.83 9.76 -6.74
C TYR A 569 1.70 9.52 -7.98
N LEU A 570 1.06 9.42 -9.16
CA LEU A 570 1.75 9.28 -10.45
C LEU A 570 2.70 10.46 -10.71
N LYS A 571 2.28 11.69 -10.39
CA LYS A 571 3.14 12.88 -10.47
C LYS A 571 4.33 12.81 -9.51
N TRP A 572 4.14 12.30 -8.29
CA TRP A 572 5.18 12.16 -7.28
C TRP A 572 6.24 11.11 -7.63
N ILE A 573 5.86 9.91 -8.11
CA ILE A 573 6.82 8.88 -8.55
C ILE A 573 7.57 9.29 -9.82
N ASN A 574 6.90 9.91 -10.80
CA ASN A 574 7.53 10.36 -12.05
C ASN A 574 8.49 11.53 -11.82
N GLY A 575 8.26 12.38 -10.81
CA GLY A 575 9.22 13.42 -10.41
C GLY A 575 10.51 12.90 -9.78
N ARG A 576 10.55 11.63 -9.35
CA ARG A 576 11.70 10.99 -8.68
C ARG A 576 12.45 9.99 -9.56
N SER A 577 11.78 9.40 -10.56
CA SER A 577 12.31 8.28 -11.34
C SER A 577 12.81 8.67 -12.74
N ARG A 578 13.55 7.74 -13.37
CA ARG A 578 13.94 7.81 -14.80
C ARG A 578 13.00 7.02 -15.71
N ASN A 579 12.06 6.28 -15.14
CA ASN A 579 11.01 5.55 -15.84
C ASN A 579 9.72 6.38 -15.83
N ALA A 580 8.92 6.30 -16.90
CA ALA A 580 7.58 6.90 -16.94
C ALA A 580 6.53 5.87 -16.48
N TYR A 581 5.95 6.10 -15.30
CA TYR A 581 4.87 5.29 -14.72
C TYR A 581 3.50 5.90 -15.02
N ARG A 582 2.48 5.06 -15.23
CA ARG A 582 1.07 5.44 -15.35
C ARG A 582 0.17 4.27 -14.97
N LEU A 583 -1.15 4.50 -14.90
CA LEU A 583 -2.13 3.40 -14.97
C LEU A 583 -2.04 2.67 -16.33
N PRO A 584 -2.36 1.37 -16.39
CA PRO A 584 -2.58 0.68 -17.67
C PRO A 584 -3.71 1.35 -18.46
N THR A 585 -3.69 1.22 -19.79
CA THR A 585 -4.94 1.37 -20.52
C THR A 585 -5.83 0.13 -20.32
N GLU A 586 -7.12 0.26 -20.52
CA GLU A 586 -8.07 -0.85 -20.37
C GLU A 586 -7.69 -2.05 -21.25
N ALA A 587 -7.19 -1.79 -22.46
CA ALA A 587 -6.72 -2.82 -23.37
C ALA A 587 -5.38 -3.46 -22.96
N GLU A 588 -4.48 -2.68 -22.33
CA GLU A 588 -3.28 -3.23 -21.71
C GLU A 588 -3.64 -4.12 -20.52
N TRP A 589 -4.65 -3.73 -19.72
CA TRP A 589 -5.15 -4.51 -18.59
C TRP A 589 -5.76 -5.85 -19.02
N GLU A 590 -6.74 -5.85 -19.95
CA GLU A 590 -7.38 -7.12 -20.36
C GLU A 590 -6.40 -8.05 -21.09
N TYR A 591 -5.50 -7.51 -21.93
CA TYR A 591 -4.45 -8.29 -22.57
C TYR A 591 -3.52 -8.95 -21.54
N ALA A 592 -3.11 -8.19 -20.52
CA ALA A 592 -2.27 -8.66 -19.44
C ALA A 592 -2.96 -9.69 -18.55
N ALA A 593 -4.25 -9.49 -18.23
CA ALA A 593 -5.07 -10.43 -17.47
C ALA A 593 -5.18 -11.78 -18.20
N ARG A 594 -5.56 -11.76 -19.48
CA ARG A 594 -5.70 -12.96 -20.33
C ARG A 594 -4.42 -13.76 -20.49
N ALA A 595 -3.25 -13.12 -20.45
CA ALA A 595 -1.93 -13.74 -20.66
C ALA A 595 -1.80 -14.61 -21.94
N GLY A 596 -2.61 -14.31 -22.96
CA GLY A 596 -2.69 -15.07 -24.22
C GLY A 596 -3.80 -16.14 -24.27
N GLY A 597 -4.52 -16.37 -23.18
CA GLY A 597 -5.72 -17.21 -23.15
C GLY A 597 -6.98 -16.52 -23.70
N THR A 598 -7.99 -17.32 -24.05
CA THR A 598 -9.26 -16.87 -24.62
C THR A 598 -10.48 -17.13 -23.72
N SER A 599 -10.28 -17.86 -22.62
CA SER A 599 -11.27 -18.19 -21.59
C SER A 599 -11.75 -16.95 -20.81
N ALA A 600 -12.77 -17.14 -19.97
CA ALA A 600 -13.32 -16.08 -19.12
C ALA A 600 -12.33 -15.61 -18.03
N PHE A 601 -11.47 -16.52 -17.54
CA PHE A 601 -10.40 -16.25 -16.56
C PHE A 601 -9.05 -16.79 -17.08
N SER A 602 -7.93 -16.31 -16.53
CA SER A 602 -6.59 -16.83 -16.88
C SER A 602 -6.29 -18.20 -16.28
N SER A 603 -7.02 -18.59 -15.23
CA SER A 603 -7.11 -19.95 -14.69
C SER A 603 -7.88 -20.92 -15.61
N GLY A 604 -8.53 -20.41 -16.67
CA GLY A 604 -9.35 -21.17 -17.60
C GLY A 604 -10.83 -20.87 -17.43
N GLU A 605 -11.66 -21.92 -17.48
CA GLU A 605 -13.12 -21.81 -17.38
C GLU A 605 -13.65 -21.69 -15.94
N CYS A 606 -12.78 -21.67 -14.94
CA CYS A 606 -13.17 -21.66 -13.53
C CYS A 606 -12.35 -20.72 -12.66
N LEU A 607 -13.01 -20.20 -11.61
CA LEU A 607 -12.44 -19.33 -10.57
C LEU A 607 -13.22 -19.55 -9.27
N GLY A 608 -12.66 -20.31 -8.33
CA GLY A 608 -13.16 -20.48 -6.97
C GLY A 608 -12.48 -19.55 -5.98
N SER A 609 -12.96 -19.51 -4.73
CA SER A 609 -12.35 -18.72 -3.65
C SER A 609 -10.99 -19.25 -3.15
N VAL A 610 -10.46 -20.30 -3.79
CA VAL A 610 -9.09 -20.82 -3.62
C VAL A 610 -8.14 -20.32 -4.71
N ASP A 611 -8.68 -19.82 -5.83
CA ASP A 611 -7.92 -19.31 -6.98
C ASP A 611 -7.77 -17.79 -6.94
N ALA A 612 -8.73 -17.09 -6.32
CA ALA A 612 -8.68 -15.64 -6.05
C ALA A 612 -9.59 -15.25 -4.87
N ASN A 613 -9.36 -14.05 -4.31
CA ASN A 613 -10.21 -13.46 -3.28
C ASN A 613 -11.49 -12.85 -3.91
N VAL A 614 -12.50 -13.70 -4.11
CA VAL A 614 -13.83 -13.40 -4.67
C VAL A 614 -14.92 -14.28 -4.02
N ASP A 615 -16.18 -13.87 -4.12
CA ASP A 615 -17.31 -14.72 -3.71
C ASP A 615 -17.69 -15.70 -4.84
N ALA A 616 -17.33 -16.97 -4.67
CA ALA A 616 -17.62 -18.06 -5.61
C ALA A 616 -18.97 -18.75 -5.34
N ASN A 617 -19.77 -18.31 -4.34
CA ASN A 617 -21.07 -18.94 -4.05
C ASN A 617 -22.12 -18.69 -5.15
N ALA A 618 -22.00 -17.62 -5.94
CA ALA A 618 -22.81 -17.42 -7.13
C ALA A 618 -22.26 -18.25 -8.31
N SER A 619 -22.82 -19.46 -8.48
CA SER A 619 -22.31 -20.49 -9.38
C SER A 619 -21.95 -20.01 -10.79
N TRP A 620 -20.71 -20.33 -11.17
CA TRP A 620 -20.16 -20.22 -12.52
C TRP A 620 -19.84 -21.63 -13.02
N GLY A 621 -20.62 -22.13 -13.99
CA GLY A 621 -20.48 -23.51 -14.47
C GLY A 621 -20.52 -24.53 -13.33
N GLY A 622 -19.55 -25.45 -13.31
CA GLY A 622 -19.34 -26.45 -12.25
C GLY A 622 -18.27 -26.07 -11.22
N CYS A 623 -17.98 -24.79 -11.00
CA CYS A 623 -16.93 -24.36 -10.07
C CYS A 623 -17.22 -24.69 -8.60
N PRO A 624 -16.17 -24.94 -7.79
CA PRO A 624 -16.31 -24.99 -6.33
C PRO A 624 -16.84 -23.66 -5.77
N ALA A 625 -17.91 -23.75 -4.97
CA ALA A 625 -18.42 -22.62 -4.21
C ALA A 625 -17.52 -22.32 -2.99
N GLY A 626 -17.53 -21.06 -2.56
CA GLY A 626 -16.76 -20.58 -1.40
C GLY A 626 -16.82 -19.07 -1.29
N THR A 627 -16.60 -18.55 -0.08
CA THR A 627 -16.76 -17.11 0.24
C THR A 627 -15.41 -16.39 0.21
N ALA A 628 -15.41 -15.13 -0.23
CA ALA A 628 -14.26 -14.22 -0.11
C ALA A 628 -13.81 -13.98 1.35
N SER A 629 -12.64 -13.38 1.54
CA SER A 629 -12.29 -12.82 2.85
C SER A 629 -13.08 -11.54 3.14
N SER A 630 -13.25 -11.22 4.43
CA SER A 630 -13.99 -10.03 4.90
C SER A 630 -13.19 -8.73 4.75
N GLY A 631 -12.74 -8.45 3.53
CA GLY A 631 -11.76 -7.43 3.15
C GLY A 631 -10.72 -7.99 2.17
N THR A 632 -9.75 -7.17 1.79
CA THR A 632 -8.60 -7.59 0.94
C THR A 632 -7.66 -8.57 1.65
N MET A 633 -6.83 -9.25 0.87
CA MET A 633 -5.68 -10.07 1.30
C MET A 633 -4.35 -9.41 0.88
N PRO A 634 -3.20 -9.86 1.45
CA PRO A 634 -1.88 -9.48 0.97
C PRO A 634 -1.71 -9.74 -0.52
N VAL A 635 -1.05 -8.82 -1.23
CA VAL A 635 -0.92 -8.89 -2.69
C VAL A 635 -0.14 -10.14 -3.11
N GLY A 636 -0.63 -10.82 -4.14
CA GLY A 636 -0.20 -12.14 -4.61
C GLY A 636 -0.20 -13.19 -3.52
N SER A 637 -1.37 -13.37 -2.89
CA SER A 637 -1.70 -14.52 -2.04
C SER A 637 -2.05 -15.78 -2.85
N PHE A 638 -2.35 -15.61 -4.15
CA PHE A 638 -2.76 -16.67 -5.08
C PHE A 638 -1.68 -16.92 -6.15
N GLU A 639 -1.84 -17.95 -6.99
CA GLU A 639 -0.94 -18.19 -8.12
C GLU A 639 -1.09 -17.10 -9.20
N PRO A 640 0.01 -16.69 -9.87
CA PRO A 640 -0.06 -15.71 -10.94
C PRO A 640 -0.52 -16.34 -12.25
N ASN A 641 -1.02 -15.49 -13.17
CA ASN A 641 -1.32 -15.93 -14.52
C ASN A 641 -0.06 -16.34 -15.31
N ALA A 642 -0.25 -16.87 -16.52
CA ALA A 642 0.83 -17.41 -17.36
C ALA A 642 1.96 -16.42 -17.72
N TRP A 643 1.83 -15.12 -17.46
CA TRP A 643 2.90 -14.13 -17.62
C TRP A 643 3.57 -13.73 -16.31
N GLY A 644 3.07 -14.16 -15.15
CA GLY A 644 3.62 -13.83 -13.84
C GLY A 644 2.98 -12.59 -13.19
N LEU A 645 1.71 -12.30 -13.52
CA LEU A 645 0.91 -11.26 -12.88
C LEU A 645 -0.08 -11.88 -11.90
N TYR A 646 -0.10 -11.38 -10.68
CA TYR A 646 -0.95 -11.83 -9.58
C TYR A 646 -2.27 -11.04 -9.52
N ASP A 647 -3.29 -11.64 -8.91
CA ASP A 647 -4.56 -11.01 -8.50
C ASP A 647 -5.36 -10.33 -9.63
N MET A 648 -5.12 -10.72 -10.89
CA MET A 648 -5.88 -10.23 -12.07
C MET A 648 -7.39 -10.61 -12.05
N HIS A 649 -7.84 -11.34 -11.03
CA HIS A 649 -9.15 -12.00 -10.93
C HIS A 649 -9.78 -11.88 -9.53
N GLY A 650 -9.50 -10.81 -8.80
CA GLY A 650 -10.11 -10.58 -7.50
C GLY A 650 -9.25 -9.70 -6.62
N ASN A 651 -9.39 -9.87 -5.30
CA ASN A 651 -8.80 -9.01 -4.29
C ASN A 651 -9.34 -7.57 -4.36
N VAL A 652 -8.94 -6.77 -5.34
CA VAL A 652 -9.49 -5.42 -5.62
C VAL A 652 -9.68 -5.20 -7.11
N ALA A 653 -10.74 -4.46 -7.47
CA ALA A 653 -10.89 -3.95 -8.82
C ALA A 653 -9.86 -2.82 -9.05
N GLU A 654 -9.45 -2.59 -10.29
CA GLU A 654 -8.33 -1.71 -10.62
C GLU A 654 -8.71 -0.60 -11.59
N TRP A 655 -8.34 0.63 -11.23
CA TRP A 655 -8.46 1.79 -12.11
C TRP A 655 -7.59 1.64 -13.36
N CYS A 656 -8.21 1.86 -14.54
CA CYS A 656 -7.52 2.06 -15.81
C CYS A 656 -7.50 3.55 -16.18
N GLY A 657 -6.54 3.96 -17.03
CA GLY A 657 -6.42 5.35 -17.49
C GLY A 657 -7.53 5.84 -18.44
N ASP A 658 -8.45 4.96 -18.83
CA ASP A 658 -9.45 5.15 -19.89
C ASP A 658 -10.73 5.81 -19.36
N TRP A 659 -11.32 6.72 -20.14
CA TRP A 659 -12.73 7.10 -19.94
C TRP A 659 -13.63 5.94 -20.38
N TYR A 660 -14.57 5.57 -19.51
CA TYR A 660 -15.52 4.51 -19.79
C TYR A 660 -16.46 4.93 -20.93
N GLY A 661 -16.63 4.03 -21.89
CA GLY A 661 -17.45 4.25 -23.06
C GLY A 661 -17.58 2.99 -23.91
N ARG A 662 -18.29 3.12 -25.04
CA ARG A 662 -18.54 2.02 -25.96
C ARG A 662 -17.27 1.62 -26.72
N TYR A 663 -17.04 0.31 -26.83
CA TYR A 663 -15.97 -0.24 -27.67
C TYR A 663 -16.13 0.07 -29.17
N PRO A 664 -15.01 0.17 -29.92
CA PRO A 664 -15.03 0.31 -31.36
C PRO A 664 -15.35 -1.02 -32.05
N ARG A 665 -16.33 -1.02 -32.96
CA ARG A 665 -16.71 -2.18 -33.81
C ARG A 665 -15.65 -2.63 -34.84
N LYS A 666 -14.46 -2.03 -34.84
CA LYS A 666 -13.39 -2.27 -35.81
C LYS A 666 -12.06 -2.47 -35.11
N ALA A 667 -11.13 -3.14 -35.78
CA ALA A 667 -9.79 -3.35 -35.26
C ALA A 667 -9.09 -2.01 -34.90
N VAL A 668 -8.49 -1.93 -33.71
CA VAL A 668 -7.80 -0.73 -33.20
C VAL A 668 -6.38 -1.04 -32.72
N LYS A 669 -5.53 -0.01 -32.69
CA LYS A 669 -4.12 -0.11 -32.30
C LYS A 669 -3.83 0.79 -31.09
N ASN A 670 -3.46 0.18 -29.96
CA ASN A 670 -3.24 0.85 -28.66
C ASN A 670 -4.38 1.83 -28.28
N PRO A 671 -5.64 1.37 -28.14
CA PRO A 671 -6.75 2.22 -27.72
C PRO A 671 -6.54 2.78 -26.30
N LYS A 672 -7.24 3.89 -26.03
CA LYS A 672 -7.20 4.65 -24.75
C LYS A 672 -8.62 5.06 -24.31
N GLY A 673 -9.59 4.17 -24.51
CA GLY A 673 -11.00 4.38 -24.15
C GLY A 673 -11.69 5.45 -24.99
N ALA A 674 -12.70 6.08 -24.40
CA ALA A 674 -13.35 7.25 -24.97
C ALA A 674 -12.46 8.51 -24.84
N PRO A 675 -12.59 9.51 -25.74
CA PRO A 675 -11.84 10.76 -25.62
C PRO A 675 -12.26 11.61 -24.41
N SER A 676 -13.48 11.41 -23.91
CA SER A 676 -14.07 12.02 -22.73
C SER A 676 -15.18 11.12 -22.18
N GLY A 677 -15.58 11.34 -20.92
CA GLY A 677 -16.68 10.63 -20.27
C GLY A 677 -16.96 11.22 -18.88
N THR A 678 -17.94 10.65 -18.17
CA THR A 678 -18.20 10.97 -16.76
C THR A 678 -17.50 10.00 -15.81
N ASN A 679 -17.37 8.73 -16.21
CA ASN A 679 -16.82 7.63 -15.41
C ASN A 679 -15.50 7.12 -16.02
N ARG A 680 -14.58 6.67 -15.18
CA ARG A 680 -13.37 5.93 -15.60
C ARG A 680 -13.63 4.42 -15.56
N VAL A 681 -12.80 3.65 -16.26
CA VAL A 681 -12.94 2.18 -16.30
C VAL A 681 -12.27 1.54 -15.08
N VAL A 682 -12.98 0.60 -14.48
CA VAL A 682 -12.46 -0.34 -13.45
C VAL A 682 -12.57 -1.78 -13.98
N ARG A 683 -11.59 -2.63 -13.66
CA ARG A 683 -11.48 -4.04 -14.10
C ARG A 683 -11.11 -4.98 -12.95
N GLY A 684 -11.22 -6.30 -13.14
CA GLY A 684 -10.67 -7.32 -12.23
C GLY A 684 -11.61 -7.89 -11.16
N GLY A 685 -12.60 -7.12 -10.70
CA GLY A 685 -13.44 -7.52 -9.56
C GLY A 685 -12.64 -7.58 -8.24
N GLY A 686 -13.29 -7.90 -7.13
CA GLY A 686 -12.63 -7.90 -5.82
C GLY A 686 -13.36 -8.68 -4.73
N TRP A 687 -12.84 -8.57 -3.51
CA TRP A 687 -13.29 -9.28 -2.30
C TRP A 687 -14.79 -9.12 -1.99
N ALA A 688 -15.39 -8.00 -2.40
CA ALA A 688 -16.82 -7.71 -2.21
C ALA A 688 -17.73 -8.20 -3.36
N THR A 689 -17.17 -8.90 -4.35
CA THR A 689 -17.85 -9.21 -5.61
C THR A 689 -17.89 -10.71 -5.92
N TYR A 690 -18.91 -11.14 -6.66
CA TYR A 690 -19.00 -12.51 -7.15
C TYR A 690 -17.94 -12.82 -8.20
N ALA A 691 -17.46 -14.07 -8.25
CA ALA A 691 -16.43 -14.54 -9.19
C ALA A 691 -16.71 -14.18 -10.67
N TYR A 692 -17.98 -14.16 -11.10
CA TYR A 692 -18.33 -13.77 -12.47
C TYR A 692 -18.11 -12.28 -12.81
N ASN A 693 -17.84 -11.42 -11.82
CA ASN A 693 -17.39 -10.04 -12.02
C ASN A 693 -15.86 -9.95 -12.20
N ALA A 694 -15.12 -11.02 -11.91
CA ALA A 694 -13.66 -11.05 -12.04
C ALA A 694 -13.16 -11.53 -13.43
N ARG A 695 -14.05 -11.73 -14.39
CA ARG A 695 -13.70 -12.18 -15.76
C ARG A 695 -12.78 -11.18 -16.46
N CYS A 696 -11.87 -11.67 -17.31
CA CYS A 696 -11.04 -10.83 -18.19
C CYS A 696 -11.86 -9.80 -18.97
N ALA A 697 -13.05 -10.16 -19.45
CA ALA A 697 -13.92 -9.29 -20.23
C ALA A 697 -14.84 -8.38 -19.40
N LYS A 698 -14.99 -8.61 -18.09
CA LYS A 698 -15.88 -7.77 -17.26
C LYS A 698 -15.29 -6.36 -17.14
N ARG A 699 -16.15 -5.37 -17.37
CA ARG A 699 -15.86 -3.94 -17.23
C ARG A 699 -16.77 -3.35 -16.16
N GLU A 700 -16.31 -2.28 -15.51
CA GLU A 700 -17.11 -1.43 -14.65
C GLU A 700 -16.83 0.05 -14.93
N ALA A 701 -17.83 0.88 -14.64
CA ALA A 701 -17.78 2.32 -14.77
C ALA A 701 -17.90 2.93 -13.38
N SER A 702 -16.85 3.60 -12.89
CA SER A 702 -16.86 4.27 -11.59
C SER A 702 -16.59 5.76 -11.76
N ASP A 703 -17.24 6.57 -10.93
CA ASP A 703 -17.05 8.02 -10.89
C ASP A 703 -15.61 8.33 -10.45
N PRO A 704 -14.85 9.20 -11.16
CA PRO A 704 -13.45 9.49 -10.84
C PRO A 704 -13.25 10.08 -9.43
N SER A 705 -14.28 10.63 -8.79
CA SER A 705 -14.25 11.12 -7.40
C SER A 705 -14.61 10.05 -6.34
N ARG A 706 -15.06 8.85 -6.76
CA ARG A 706 -15.46 7.77 -5.85
C ARG A 706 -14.27 6.92 -5.41
N GLY A 707 -13.62 7.33 -4.34
CA GLY A 707 -12.72 6.45 -3.58
C GLY A 707 -13.52 5.31 -2.92
N CYS A 708 -13.32 4.07 -3.35
CA CYS A 708 -14.06 2.89 -2.89
C CYS A 708 -13.14 1.81 -2.35
N SER A 709 -13.49 1.11 -1.26
CA SER A 709 -12.61 0.10 -0.64
C SER A 709 -12.59 -1.29 -1.29
N GLU A 710 -13.34 -1.46 -2.39
CA GLU A 710 -13.15 -2.56 -3.35
C GLU A 710 -12.18 -2.20 -4.50
N VAL A 711 -11.73 -0.94 -4.62
CA VAL A 711 -10.96 -0.44 -5.76
C VAL A 711 -9.56 0.03 -5.36
N GLY A 712 -8.54 -0.52 -6.03
CA GLY A 712 -7.15 -0.11 -5.98
C GLY A 712 -6.57 0.19 -7.38
N MET A 713 -5.28 -0.09 -7.58
CA MET A 713 -4.57 0.14 -8.85
C MET A 713 -3.32 -0.75 -8.97
N ARG A 714 -2.86 -0.98 -10.21
CA ARG A 714 -1.47 -1.41 -10.50
C ARG A 714 -0.82 -0.49 -11.53
N LEU A 715 0.50 -0.35 -11.48
CA LEU A 715 1.24 0.54 -12.37
C LEU A 715 1.71 -0.16 -13.66
N VAL A 716 1.88 0.62 -14.73
CA VAL A 716 2.71 0.23 -15.88
C VAL A 716 3.82 1.25 -16.12
N VAL A 717 4.96 0.78 -16.64
CA VAL A 717 6.09 1.58 -17.10
C VAL A 717 6.17 1.53 -18.62
N GLU A 718 6.22 2.72 -19.25
CA GLU A 718 6.39 2.82 -20.69
C GLU A 718 7.81 2.43 -21.12
N VAL A 719 7.91 1.66 -22.20
CA VAL A 719 9.17 1.41 -22.89
C VAL A 719 9.52 2.63 -23.75
N PRO A 720 10.69 3.27 -23.55
CA PRO A 720 11.15 4.35 -24.43
C PRO A 720 11.29 3.88 -25.88
N ARG A 721 11.30 4.83 -26.83
CA ARG A 721 11.46 4.58 -28.27
C ARG A 721 12.90 4.82 -28.74
#